data_AF-A0A8C6VWE1-F1
#
_entry.id   AF-A0A8C6VWE1-F1
#
_cell.length_a   1.000
_cell.length_b   1.000
_cell.length_c   1.000
_cell.angle_alpha   90.00
_cell.angle_beta   90.00
_cell.angle_gamma   90.00
#
_symmetry.space_group_name_H-M   'P 1'
#
loop_
_entity.id
_entity.type
_entity.pdbx_description
1 polymer ?
#
loop_
_entity_poly.entity_id
_entity_poly.type
_entity_poly.pdbx_seq_one_letter_code
_entity_poly.pdbx_strand_id
1 'polypeptide(L)'
;KGVSQSVLDQSSVSGEPGFEPLVVLELASDIKEEAVVWLLSRIRDPQQNGGAELLVEHLGPGVRPQEKENPNLFLVGASWQRLLSGAEDLGLFKEYSDGSMRGFTCSNKHNFKDFTGDGDSFLSMAECQHIIKHELDTLRAREETHVPGYPQAKLYPGKSIIRRLQSKRILIQMFPLHHKEELKRLSFSWYQKVRLSLQPLDSIRHYYGEGQALYFGFLEYFTFALVPMALIGVPYYLFDWEDYDKYVIFAVFNLVWCTVILELWKRRSASLAYQWGTLSRKQAFEEPRPGFHGVLGFNPVTGREEPLYSNAKRQLRIYLVSLPFVLLCLYLSLYVMMVYFLLEGWVLSIHDENPTFWTGVLLFIPSVAYAVVIEAMNLIYRYAAEFLTEWENHRLESSYQNHLVLKVLVYNFFNCFASLFYIAFVMQDMVLLRQSLATLLITSQILNQFMEAFLPYWLQRRRNKKMVRKVQGRRVLEDKALPLAEQVRLEADMSTYLGTFDDYLELFLLFGYVSLFSCVYPLAAVLVVLNNITEVYSDAFKMCHVFKRPFADPAANIGVWQLAFEAMSVIAVVTNCALIGMSPQVRAYFPHSETQLILWTVAVEHGLLALKFILTFLIPDVPKHIQIKLARIEFESLEALKKKVCLFVLG
;
A
#
# COMPACT_ATOMS: atom_id res chain seq x y z
N LYS A 1 19.26 43.43 -19.85
CA LYS A 1 18.60 43.30 -21.18
C LYS A 1 19.69 43.12 -22.22
N GLY A 2 19.74 41.95 -22.86
CA GLY A 2 20.55 41.69 -24.06
C GLY A 2 21.93 41.07 -23.83
N VAL A 3 22.01 39.83 -23.33
CA VAL A 3 23.05 38.80 -23.66
C VAL A 3 22.53 37.37 -23.31
N SER A 4 21.59 37.20 -22.39
CA SER A 4 21.15 35.87 -21.91
C SER A 4 19.99 35.25 -22.71
N GLN A 5 20.20 34.93 -23.99
CA GLN A 5 19.22 34.24 -24.83
C GLN A 5 19.80 33.05 -25.63
N SER A 6 21.09 32.75 -25.49
CA SER A 6 21.79 31.80 -26.36
C SER A 6 22.11 30.43 -25.77
N VAL A 7 21.81 30.17 -24.48
CA VAL A 7 22.09 28.87 -23.83
C VAL A 7 20.81 28.06 -23.53
N LEU A 8 19.64 28.67 -23.69
CA LEU A 8 18.32 28.04 -23.48
C LEU A 8 17.54 27.74 -24.79
N ASP A 9 18.01 28.22 -25.95
CA ASP A 9 17.24 28.20 -27.21
C ASP A 9 17.66 27.10 -28.22
N GLN A 10 18.39 26.06 -27.81
CA GLN A 10 18.77 24.94 -28.70
C GLN A 10 17.99 23.64 -28.45
N SER A 11 16.70 23.73 -28.12
CA SER A 11 15.80 22.57 -28.15
C SER A 11 14.50 22.85 -28.93
N SER A 12 14.48 22.32 -30.16
CA SER A 12 13.33 21.86 -30.94
C SER A 12 12.15 22.81 -31.23
N VAL A 13 12.10 23.24 -32.50
CA VAL A 13 10.99 23.87 -33.22
C VAL A 13 9.73 22.97 -33.34
N SER A 14 9.76 21.74 -32.80
CA SER A 14 8.65 20.77 -32.85
C SER A 14 7.85 20.58 -31.55
N GLY A 15 8.25 21.17 -30.41
CA GLY A 15 7.48 21.09 -29.15
C GLY A 15 7.34 19.68 -28.54
N GLU A 16 7.99 18.67 -29.12
CA GLU A 16 8.12 17.31 -28.59
C GLU A 16 9.56 17.08 -28.13
N PRO A 17 9.75 16.46 -26.94
CA PRO A 17 11.08 16.25 -26.38
C PRO A 17 11.95 15.33 -27.24
N GLY A 18 13.27 15.48 -27.15
CA GLY A 18 14.23 14.66 -27.92
C GLY A 18 14.31 13.19 -27.49
N PHE A 19 13.53 12.79 -26.49
CA PHE A 19 13.47 11.46 -25.88
C PHE A 19 12.07 11.17 -25.33
N GLU A 20 11.77 9.91 -25.00
CA GLU A 20 10.49 9.55 -24.39
C GLU A 20 10.43 10.02 -22.91
N PRO A 21 9.50 10.92 -22.56
CA PRO A 21 9.38 11.45 -21.19
C PRO A 21 8.72 10.42 -20.27
N LEU A 22 9.38 10.09 -19.16
CA LEU A 22 8.92 9.04 -18.24
C LEU A 22 8.51 9.59 -16.88
N VAL A 23 9.27 10.55 -16.34
CA VAL A 23 9.07 11.14 -15.01
C VAL A 23 9.02 12.66 -15.12
N VAL A 24 8.20 13.30 -14.30
CA VAL A 24 8.08 14.76 -14.21
C VAL A 24 8.60 15.24 -12.86
N LEU A 25 9.40 16.31 -12.90
CA LEU A 25 9.82 17.07 -11.73
C LEU A 25 9.13 18.44 -11.74
N GLU A 26 8.36 18.72 -10.68
CA GLU A 26 7.77 20.04 -10.46
C GLU A 26 8.55 20.79 -9.38
N LEU A 27 9.22 21.86 -9.77
CA LEU A 27 9.96 22.74 -8.86
C LEU A 27 9.09 23.92 -8.42
N ALA A 28 9.45 24.54 -7.29
CA ALA A 28 8.77 25.72 -6.79
C ALA A 28 8.77 26.86 -7.82
N SER A 29 7.68 27.64 -7.87
CA SER A 29 7.53 28.75 -8.83
C SER A 29 8.57 29.86 -8.64
N ASP A 30 9.04 30.04 -7.41
CA ASP A 30 10.03 31.04 -6.98
C ASP A 30 11.46 30.48 -6.93
N ILE A 31 11.72 29.34 -7.59
CA ILE A 31 13.03 28.72 -7.58
C ILE A 31 14.10 29.61 -8.21
N LYS A 32 15.26 29.69 -7.55
CA LYS A 32 16.42 30.41 -8.10
C LYS A 32 17.05 29.66 -9.27
N GLU A 33 17.42 30.39 -10.31
CA GLU A 33 17.98 29.84 -11.55
C GLU A 33 19.27 29.05 -11.31
N GLU A 34 20.12 29.51 -10.39
CA GLU A 34 21.34 28.79 -9.97
C GLU A 34 21.06 27.38 -9.40
N ALA A 35 19.95 27.22 -8.67
CA ALA A 35 19.55 25.93 -8.10
C ALA A 35 19.03 24.98 -9.18
N VAL A 36 18.32 25.53 -10.17
CA VAL A 36 17.82 24.77 -11.32
C VAL A 36 18.98 24.26 -12.16
N VAL A 37 19.90 25.14 -12.54
CA VAL A 37 21.07 24.78 -13.36
C VAL A 37 21.92 23.71 -12.66
N TRP A 38 22.16 23.88 -11.36
CA TRP A 38 22.88 22.87 -10.57
C TRP A 38 22.14 21.53 -10.50
N LEU A 39 20.83 21.52 -10.23
CA LEU A 39 20.08 20.27 -10.17
C LEU A 39 20.11 19.55 -11.53
N LEU A 40 19.89 20.28 -12.62
CA LEU A 40 19.92 19.74 -13.97
C LEU A 40 21.31 19.22 -14.35
N SER A 41 22.38 19.89 -13.92
CA SER A 41 23.75 19.38 -14.15
C SER A 41 23.96 18.06 -13.40
N ARG A 42 23.57 17.96 -12.13
CA ARG A 42 23.70 16.72 -11.35
C ARG A 42 22.88 15.56 -11.93
N ILE A 43 21.73 15.83 -12.55
CA ILE A 43 20.93 14.78 -13.20
C ILE A 43 21.58 14.33 -14.52
N ARG A 44 22.16 15.24 -15.29
CA ARG A 44 22.79 14.95 -16.60
C ARG A 44 24.22 14.40 -16.49
N ASP A 45 24.96 14.74 -15.44
CA ASP A 45 26.35 14.34 -15.25
C ASP A 45 26.49 12.81 -15.25
N PRO A 46 27.59 12.25 -15.80
CA PRO A 46 27.84 10.81 -15.77
C PRO A 46 27.92 10.25 -14.35
N GLN A 47 27.59 8.96 -14.18
CA GLN A 47 27.67 8.28 -12.87
C GLN A 47 29.07 8.34 -12.25
N GLN A 48 30.14 8.34 -13.06
CA GLN A 48 31.53 8.46 -12.61
C GLN A 48 31.77 9.78 -11.84
N ASN A 49 31.14 10.86 -12.29
CA ASN A 49 31.18 12.18 -11.65
C ASN A 49 30.13 12.32 -10.53
N GLY A 50 29.40 11.24 -10.24
CA GLY A 50 28.35 11.19 -9.23
C GLY A 50 27.05 11.83 -9.65
N GLY A 51 26.80 11.98 -10.95
CA GLY A 51 25.47 12.30 -11.47
C GLY A 51 24.65 11.05 -11.75
N ALA A 52 23.48 11.24 -12.37
CA ALA A 52 22.56 10.14 -12.70
C ALA A 52 22.62 9.69 -14.17
N GLU A 53 23.28 10.45 -15.05
CA GLU A 53 23.33 10.20 -16.50
C GLU A 53 21.93 10.09 -17.14
N LEU A 54 21.00 10.94 -16.72
CA LEU A 54 19.64 10.97 -17.22
C LEU A 54 19.43 12.15 -18.17
N LEU A 55 18.44 12.01 -19.05
CA LEU A 55 18.02 13.05 -19.98
C LEU A 55 16.97 13.93 -19.30
N VAL A 56 17.15 15.26 -19.37
CA VAL A 56 16.21 16.21 -18.77
C VAL A 56 15.97 17.37 -19.72
N GLU A 57 14.70 17.71 -19.93
CA GLU A 57 14.27 18.86 -20.74
C GLU A 57 13.23 19.68 -19.99
N HIS A 58 13.21 20.99 -20.24
CA HIS A 58 12.19 21.88 -19.69
C HIS A 58 10.90 21.75 -20.49
N LEU A 59 9.75 21.73 -19.81
CA LEU A 59 8.46 21.68 -20.48
C LEU A 59 8.16 23.04 -21.14
N GLY A 60 8.22 23.08 -22.46
CA GLY A 60 7.93 24.28 -23.24
C GLY A 60 6.54 24.89 -22.94
N PRO A 61 6.33 26.18 -23.25
CA PRO A 61 5.03 26.81 -23.10
C PRO A 61 4.03 26.04 -23.98
N GLY A 62 3.05 25.39 -23.36
CA GLY A 62 1.99 24.72 -24.09
C GLY A 62 1.27 25.68 -25.06
N VAL A 63 0.36 25.15 -25.87
CA VAL A 63 -0.31 25.85 -26.99
C VAL A 63 -0.95 27.21 -26.61
N ARG A 64 -1.15 27.54 -25.32
CA ARG A 64 -1.45 28.90 -24.86
C ARG A 64 -0.76 29.21 -23.51
N PRO A 65 -0.19 30.41 -23.32
CA PRO A 65 0.18 30.90 -22.00
C PRO A 65 -1.10 31.18 -21.19
N GLN A 66 -1.34 30.40 -20.13
CA GLN A 66 -2.29 30.78 -19.07
C GLN A 66 -1.48 31.37 -17.92
N GLU A 67 -1.83 32.59 -17.51
CA GLU A 67 -1.09 33.46 -16.56
C GLU A 67 -1.01 32.95 -15.11
N LYS A 68 -1.42 31.70 -14.80
CA LYS A 68 -1.50 31.17 -13.42
C LYS A 68 -0.86 29.79 -13.21
N GLU A 69 -0.20 29.22 -14.22
CA GLU A 69 0.35 27.86 -14.11
C GLU A 69 1.86 27.90 -13.80
N ASN A 70 2.32 27.02 -12.90
CA ASN A 70 3.73 26.94 -12.49
C ASN A 70 4.62 26.68 -13.73
N PRO A 71 5.59 27.56 -14.05
CA PRO A 71 6.42 27.40 -15.24
C PRO A 71 7.52 26.34 -15.10
N ASN A 72 7.78 25.85 -13.88
CA ASN A 72 8.96 25.04 -13.57
C ASN A 72 8.67 23.53 -13.56
N LEU A 73 8.24 23.02 -14.72
CA LEU A 73 8.04 21.59 -14.96
C LEU A 73 9.17 21.05 -15.85
N PHE A 74 9.82 19.98 -15.41
CA PHE A 74 10.91 19.33 -16.14
C PHE A 74 10.57 17.87 -16.42
N LEU A 75 10.85 17.43 -17.64
CA LEU A 75 10.67 16.06 -18.11
C LEU A 75 11.98 15.31 -17.96
N VAL A 76 11.93 14.12 -17.39
CA VAL A 76 13.08 13.23 -17.20
C VAL A 76 12.86 11.92 -17.95
N GLY A 77 13.90 11.48 -18.64
CA GLY A 77 13.98 10.21 -19.35
C GLY A 77 15.40 9.68 -19.33
N ALA A 78 15.67 8.65 -20.11
CA ALA A 78 16.98 8.03 -20.19
C ALA A 78 17.18 7.39 -21.57
N SER A 79 18.44 7.17 -21.95
CA SER A 79 18.75 6.31 -23.10
C SER A 79 18.43 4.85 -22.76
N TRP A 80 18.15 4.04 -23.78
CA TRP A 80 17.86 2.62 -23.57
C TRP A 80 19.01 1.87 -22.88
N GLN A 81 20.25 2.15 -23.27
CA GLN A 81 21.44 1.58 -22.64
C GLN A 81 21.53 1.93 -21.15
N ARG A 82 21.18 3.16 -20.77
CA ARG A 82 21.17 3.60 -19.39
C ARG A 82 20.09 2.91 -18.56
N LEU A 83 18.90 2.68 -19.14
CA LEU A 83 17.83 1.92 -18.50
C LEU A 83 18.24 0.47 -18.25
N LEU A 84 18.91 -0.18 -19.20
CA LEU A 84 19.45 -1.54 -18.99
C LEU A 84 20.51 -1.57 -17.87
N SER A 85 21.42 -0.59 -17.82
CA SER A 85 22.38 -0.47 -16.72
C SER A 85 21.67 -0.29 -15.37
N GLY A 86 20.67 0.59 -15.30
CA GLY A 86 19.89 0.81 -14.08
C GLY A 86 19.06 -0.42 -13.67
N ALA A 87 18.61 -1.23 -14.63
CA ALA A 87 17.95 -2.51 -14.36
C ALA A 87 18.90 -3.54 -13.72
N GLU A 88 20.18 -3.52 -14.11
CA GLU A 88 21.24 -4.33 -13.48
C GLU A 88 21.56 -3.80 -12.07
N ASP A 89 21.67 -2.48 -11.89
CA ASP A 89 21.93 -1.86 -10.59
C ASP A 89 20.84 -2.16 -9.56
N LEU A 90 19.57 -2.16 -10.00
CA LEU A 90 18.41 -2.57 -9.21
C LEU A 90 18.32 -4.09 -8.99
N GLY A 91 19.03 -4.89 -9.78
CA GLY A 91 18.99 -6.35 -9.74
C GLY A 91 17.62 -6.93 -10.11
N LEU A 92 17.03 -6.47 -11.23
CA LEU A 92 15.76 -7.02 -11.72
C LEU A 92 15.88 -8.50 -12.08
N PHE A 93 14.85 -9.30 -11.80
CA PHE A 93 14.79 -10.71 -12.19
C PHE A 93 13.80 -10.89 -13.33
N LYS A 94 14.23 -11.57 -14.40
CA LYS A 94 13.45 -11.82 -15.61
C LYS A 94 13.56 -13.29 -16.03
N GLU A 95 12.64 -13.74 -16.89
CA GLU A 95 12.59 -15.12 -17.38
C GLU A 95 13.65 -15.34 -18.48
N TYR A 96 14.51 -16.34 -18.28
CA TYR A 96 15.42 -16.85 -19.31
C TYR A 96 14.66 -17.64 -20.38
N SER A 97 15.29 -17.85 -21.54
CA SER A 97 14.73 -18.69 -22.60
C SER A 97 14.49 -20.15 -22.18
N ASP A 98 15.13 -20.62 -21.10
CA ASP A 98 14.92 -21.95 -20.51
C ASP A 98 13.76 -22.00 -19.48
N GLY A 99 13.08 -20.88 -19.24
CA GLY A 99 12.00 -20.73 -18.26
C GLY A 99 12.46 -20.56 -16.81
N SER A 100 13.77 -20.39 -16.55
CA SER A 100 14.31 -20.08 -15.23
C SER A 100 14.27 -18.57 -14.95
N MET A 101 14.09 -18.18 -13.68
CA MET A 101 14.13 -16.77 -13.28
C MET A 101 15.55 -16.40 -12.85
N ARG A 102 16.12 -15.35 -13.46
CA ARG A 102 17.52 -14.94 -13.21
C ARG A 102 17.65 -13.44 -13.09
N GLY A 103 18.66 -13.01 -12.35
CA GLY A 103 19.06 -11.61 -12.27
C GLY A 103 19.57 -11.09 -13.62
N PHE A 104 19.08 -9.92 -14.01
CA PHE A 104 19.47 -9.20 -15.21
C PHE A 104 20.86 -8.59 -15.05
N THR A 105 21.69 -8.79 -16.07
CA THR A 105 22.96 -8.08 -16.25
C THR A 105 23.10 -7.72 -17.73
N CYS A 106 23.80 -6.64 -18.03
CA CYS A 106 24.04 -6.24 -19.42
C CYS A 106 24.84 -7.31 -20.19
N SER A 107 25.63 -8.12 -19.48
CA SER A 107 26.41 -9.22 -20.04
C SER A 107 25.57 -10.43 -20.49
N ASN A 108 24.46 -10.72 -19.80
CA ASN A 108 23.62 -11.90 -20.08
C ASN A 108 22.29 -11.55 -20.80
N LYS A 109 22.15 -10.31 -21.28
CA LYS A 109 20.90 -9.78 -21.88
C LYS A 109 20.29 -10.65 -22.98
N HIS A 110 21.11 -11.28 -23.83
CA HIS A 110 20.63 -12.11 -24.95
C HIS A 110 20.06 -13.47 -24.53
N ASN A 111 20.21 -13.87 -23.27
CA ASN A 111 19.69 -15.15 -22.76
C ASN A 111 18.26 -15.02 -22.22
N PHE A 112 17.71 -13.80 -22.16
CA PHE A 112 16.35 -13.57 -21.70
C PHE A 112 15.32 -13.76 -22.82
N LYS A 113 14.19 -14.35 -22.46
CA LYS A 113 13.13 -14.76 -23.38
C LYS A 113 12.57 -13.61 -24.22
N ASP A 114 12.32 -12.47 -23.59
CA ASP A 114 11.68 -11.31 -24.21
C ASP A 114 12.69 -10.28 -24.75
N PHE A 115 13.99 -10.61 -24.77
CA PHE A 115 15.02 -9.72 -25.28
C PHE A 115 15.23 -9.94 -26.79
N THR A 116 14.62 -9.08 -27.61
CA THR A 116 14.73 -9.11 -29.07
C THR A 116 15.29 -7.81 -29.64
N GLY A 117 16.18 -7.89 -30.65
CA GLY A 117 16.76 -6.72 -31.29
C GLY A 117 17.61 -5.88 -30.32
N ASP A 118 17.33 -4.58 -30.26
CA ASP A 118 17.97 -3.64 -29.33
C ASP A 118 17.39 -3.71 -27.92
N GLY A 119 16.25 -4.40 -27.75
CA GLY A 119 15.60 -4.66 -26.48
C GLY A 119 14.50 -3.69 -26.11
N ASP A 120 14.10 -2.74 -26.96
CA ASP A 120 13.19 -1.62 -26.62
C ASP A 120 11.88 -1.98 -25.90
N SER A 121 11.39 -3.22 -26.04
CA SER A 121 10.18 -3.73 -25.35
C SER A 121 10.45 -4.62 -24.14
N PHE A 122 11.69 -4.79 -23.72
CA PHE A 122 12.11 -5.73 -22.68
C PHE A 122 11.75 -5.26 -21.26
N LEU A 123 11.88 -3.95 -21.03
CA LEU A 123 11.49 -3.29 -19.79
C LEU A 123 10.10 -2.68 -19.96
N SER A 124 9.23 -2.89 -18.97
CA SER A 124 7.94 -2.20 -18.94
C SER A 124 8.14 -0.73 -18.63
N MET A 125 7.19 0.12 -19.02
CA MET A 125 7.24 1.53 -18.65
C MET A 125 7.27 1.73 -17.12
N ALA A 126 6.59 0.86 -16.36
CA ALA A 126 6.61 0.89 -14.90
C ALA A 126 8.02 0.62 -14.35
N GLU A 127 8.75 -0.33 -14.94
CA GLU A 127 10.16 -0.62 -14.60
C GLU A 127 11.06 0.55 -14.98
N CYS A 128 10.91 1.12 -16.18
CA CYS A 128 11.70 2.28 -16.62
C CYS A 128 11.52 3.50 -15.69
N GLN A 129 10.28 3.77 -15.29
CA GLN A 129 9.96 4.85 -14.35
C GLN A 129 10.51 4.57 -12.95
N HIS A 130 10.47 3.30 -12.51
CA HIS A 130 11.07 2.90 -11.23
C HIS A 130 12.60 3.02 -11.25
N ILE A 131 13.26 2.66 -12.36
CA ILE A 131 14.70 2.85 -12.56
C ILE A 131 15.03 4.34 -12.44
N ILE A 132 14.35 5.21 -13.18
CA ILE A 132 14.59 6.67 -13.10
C ILE A 132 14.38 7.20 -11.68
N LYS A 133 13.30 6.77 -11.00
CA LYS A 133 13.07 7.14 -9.60
C LYS A 133 14.23 6.70 -8.72
N HIS A 134 14.70 5.45 -8.87
CA HIS A 134 15.83 4.93 -8.12
C HIS A 134 17.04 5.84 -8.31
N GLU A 135 17.47 6.08 -9.54
CA GLU A 135 18.64 6.92 -9.85
C GLU A 135 18.54 8.34 -9.30
N LEU A 136 17.34 8.95 -9.34
CA LEU A 136 17.10 10.26 -8.73
C LEU A 136 17.17 10.17 -7.20
N ASP A 137 16.54 9.16 -6.60
CA ASP A 137 16.52 8.95 -5.16
C ASP A 137 17.91 8.64 -4.61
N THR A 138 18.81 8.04 -5.41
CA THR A 138 20.20 7.68 -5.05
C THR A 138 21.18 8.84 -5.21
N LEU A 139 20.85 9.91 -5.94
CA LEU A 139 21.70 11.11 -6.04
C LEU A 139 22.10 11.66 -4.66
N ARG A 140 23.40 11.67 -4.39
CA ARG A 140 23.99 12.18 -3.13
C ARG A 140 24.80 13.45 -3.36
N ALA A 141 24.77 14.32 -2.36
CA ALA A 141 25.71 15.43 -2.24
C ALA A 141 27.12 14.88 -1.93
N ARG A 142 28.14 15.48 -2.54
CA ARG A 142 29.55 15.10 -2.35
C ARG A 142 30.28 16.21 -1.62
N GLU A 143 30.53 17.32 -2.31
CA GLU A 143 31.29 18.46 -1.78
C GLU A 143 30.39 19.62 -1.38
N GLU A 144 29.12 19.60 -1.81
CA GLU A 144 28.19 20.69 -1.60
C GLU A 144 27.78 20.81 -0.12
N THR A 145 27.89 22.02 0.42
CA THR A 145 27.50 22.33 1.81
C THR A 145 26.05 22.80 1.91
N HIS A 146 25.46 23.25 0.82
CA HIS A 146 24.08 23.70 0.71
C HIS A 146 23.60 23.63 -0.74
N VAL A 147 22.29 23.63 -0.95
CA VAL A 147 21.71 23.81 -2.28
C VAL A 147 22.03 25.23 -2.77
N PRO A 148 22.60 25.42 -3.98
CA PRO A 148 22.90 26.74 -4.51
C PRO A 148 21.70 27.68 -4.43
N GLY A 149 21.92 28.89 -3.95
CA GLY A 149 20.85 29.86 -3.72
C GLY A 149 19.99 29.66 -2.47
N TYR A 150 20.12 28.53 -1.76
CA TYR A 150 19.36 28.24 -0.55
C TYR A 150 20.29 27.89 0.62
N PRO A 151 20.90 28.88 1.31
CA PRO A 151 21.79 28.64 2.45
C PRO A 151 21.15 27.82 3.60
N GLN A 152 19.83 27.93 3.77
CA GLN A 152 19.05 27.16 4.74
C GLN A 152 18.89 25.67 4.38
N ALA A 153 19.13 25.30 3.12
CA ALA A 153 19.06 23.92 2.63
C ALA A 153 20.43 23.26 2.68
N LYS A 154 20.95 23.07 3.90
CA LYS A 154 22.28 22.47 4.13
C LYS A 154 22.39 21.04 3.55
N LEU A 155 23.49 20.76 2.89
CA LEU A 155 23.90 19.46 2.39
C LEU A 155 25.15 19.01 3.14
N TYR A 156 25.33 17.70 3.24
CA TYR A 156 26.53 17.07 3.77
C TYR A 156 26.86 15.85 2.92
N PRO A 157 28.13 15.40 2.90
CA PRO A 157 28.54 14.27 2.09
C PRO A 157 27.66 13.04 2.35
N GLY A 158 27.10 12.46 1.29
CA GLY A 158 26.21 11.30 1.37
C GLY A 158 24.74 11.63 1.67
N LYS A 159 24.33 12.91 1.75
CA LYS A 159 22.91 13.27 1.87
C LYS A 159 22.20 13.17 0.52
N SER A 160 21.03 12.52 0.49
CA SER A 160 20.15 12.53 -0.70
C SER A 160 19.73 13.96 -1.10
N ILE A 161 20.02 14.31 -2.36
CA ILE A 161 19.68 15.62 -2.94
C ILE A 161 18.17 15.77 -3.06
N ILE A 162 17.49 14.80 -3.69
CA ILE A 162 16.04 14.81 -3.91
C ILE A 162 15.28 14.94 -2.58
N ARG A 163 15.65 14.16 -1.55
CA ARG A 163 15.01 14.26 -0.23
C ARG A 163 15.16 15.65 0.37
N ARG A 164 16.35 16.27 0.24
CA ARG A 164 16.58 17.62 0.78
C ARG A 164 15.67 18.62 0.07
N LEU A 165 15.58 18.55 -1.25
CA LEU A 165 14.74 19.44 -2.06
C LEU A 165 13.26 19.29 -1.71
N GLN A 166 12.76 18.06 -1.54
CA GLN A 166 11.38 17.81 -1.09
C GLN A 166 11.11 18.38 0.31
N SER A 167 12.01 18.12 1.27
CA SER A 167 11.84 18.58 2.66
C SER A 167 11.79 20.10 2.81
N LYS A 168 12.45 20.82 1.90
CA LYS A 168 12.48 22.28 1.85
C LYS A 168 11.46 22.87 0.87
N ARG A 169 10.58 22.03 0.30
CA ARG A 169 9.57 22.41 -0.70
C ARG A 169 10.15 23.12 -1.93
N ILE A 170 11.43 22.87 -2.24
CA ILE A 170 12.08 23.35 -3.48
C ILE A 170 11.65 22.46 -4.65
N LEU A 171 11.59 21.14 -4.40
CA LEU A 171 10.91 20.17 -5.26
C LEU A 171 9.52 19.95 -4.67
N ILE A 172 8.48 20.37 -5.37
CA ILE A 172 7.08 20.24 -4.95
C ILE A 172 6.67 18.78 -5.02
N GLN A 173 6.86 18.17 -6.19
CA GLN A 173 6.49 16.78 -6.45
C GLN A 173 7.34 16.16 -7.57
N MET A 174 7.42 14.83 -7.52
CA MET A 174 8.00 13.97 -8.54
C MET A 174 6.99 12.86 -8.82
N PHE A 175 6.59 12.68 -10.08
CA PHE A 175 5.59 11.67 -10.44
C PHE A 175 5.85 11.08 -11.83
N PRO A 176 5.52 9.79 -12.05
CA PRO A 176 5.61 9.16 -13.36
C PRO A 176 4.42 9.54 -14.25
N LEU A 177 4.64 9.59 -15.56
CA LEU A 177 3.56 9.88 -16.53
C LEU A 177 2.71 8.66 -16.85
N HIS A 178 1.42 8.89 -17.08
CA HIS A 178 0.54 7.87 -17.66
C HIS A 178 0.76 7.70 -19.16
N HIS A 179 0.83 6.44 -19.61
CA HIS A 179 0.66 6.13 -21.02
C HIS A 179 -0.82 5.91 -21.33
N LYS A 180 -1.43 6.83 -22.08
CA LYS A 180 -2.90 6.89 -22.29
C LYS A 180 -3.46 5.69 -23.05
N GLU A 181 -2.73 5.18 -24.05
CA GLU A 181 -3.23 4.09 -24.88
C GLU A 181 -3.27 2.77 -24.10
N GLU A 182 -2.18 2.44 -23.41
CA GLU A 182 -2.10 1.29 -22.52
C GLU A 182 -3.13 1.36 -21.39
N LEU A 183 -3.30 2.54 -20.77
CA LEU A 183 -4.32 2.72 -19.73
C LEU A 183 -5.74 2.50 -20.25
N LYS A 184 -6.02 2.92 -21.49
CA LYS A 184 -7.30 2.68 -22.16
C LYS A 184 -7.52 1.18 -22.44
N ARG A 185 -6.48 0.46 -22.86
CA ARG A 185 -6.53 -1.00 -23.05
C ARG A 185 -6.76 -1.72 -21.71
N LEU A 186 -6.01 -1.35 -20.68
CA LEU A 186 -6.12 -1.91 -19.33
C LEU A 186 -7.52 -1.68 -18.75
N SER A 187 -8.00 -0.43 -18.74
CA SER A 187 -9.34 -0.08 -18.22
C SER A 187 -10.48 -0.85 -18.91
N PHE A 188 -10.38 -1.07 -20.22
CA PHE A 188 -11.36 -1.86 -20.98
C PHE A 188 -11.40 -3.33 -20.55
N SER A 189 -10.23 -3.92 -20.24
CA SER A 189 -10.12 -5.30 -19.76
C SER A 189 -10.46 -5.46 -18.28
N TRP A 190 -10.26 -4.41 -17.48
CA TRP A 190 -10.26 -4.50 -16.02
C TRP A 190 -11.63 -4.23 -15.39
N TYR A 191 -12.27 -3.09 -15.69
CA TYR A 191 -13.52 -2.69 -15.01
C TYR A 191 -14.67 -2.37 -15.97
N GLN A 192 -14.43 -2.07 -17.25
CA GLN A 192 -15.50 -1.67 -18.18
C GLN A 192 -16.39 -2.82 -18.64
N LYS A 193 -15.94 -4.07 -18.47
CA LYS A 193 -16.75 -5.27 -18.70
C LYS A 193 -17.07 -5.90 -17.34
N VAL A 194 -18.35 -5.85 -16.95
CA VAL A 194 -18.82 -6.62 -15.78
C VAL A 194 -18.72 -8.09 -16.14
N ARG A 195 -17.67 -8.75 -15.65
CA ARG A 195 -17.47 -10.19 -15.81
C ARG A 195 -17.03 -10.74 -14.46
N LEU A 196 -17.61 -11.87 -14.07
CA LEU A 196 -17.09 -12.73 -13.00
C LEU A 196 -15.80 -13.46 -13.45
N SER A 197 -14.97 -12.80 -14.25
CA SER A 197 -13.66 -13.31 -14.67
C SER A 197 -12.58 -12.83 -13.71
N LEU A 198 -11.52 -13.63 -13.59
CA LEU A 198 -10.31 -13.23 -12.88
C LEU A 198 -9.78 -11.89 -13.41
N GLN A 199 -9.29 -11.05 -12.52
CA GLN A 199 -8.67 -9.77 -12.80
C GLN A 199 -7.40 -9.97 -13.64
N PRO A 200 -7.08 -9.03 -14.56
CA PRO A 200 -5.89 -9.12 -15.40
C PRO A 200 -4.62 -8.71 -14.62
N LEU A 201 -4.24 -9.51 -13.61
CA LEU A 201 -3.14 -9.21 -12.67
C LEU A 201 -1.82 -8.89 -13.36
N ASP A 202 -1.45 -9.64 -14.42
CA ASP A 202 -0.21 -9.40 -15.15
C ASP A 202 -0.22 -8.06 -15.90
N SER A 203 -1.37 -7.65 -16.44
CA SER A 203 -1.52 -6.35 -17.10
C SER A 203 -1.49 -5.19 -16.08
N ILE A 204 -2.11 -5.39 -14.91
CA ILE A 204 -2.05 -4.43 -13.79
C ILE A 204 -0.60 -4.28 -13.32
N ARG A 205 0.12 -5.41 -13.17
CA ARG A 205 1.54 -5.43 -12.80
C ARG A 205 2.39 -4.72 -13.83
N HIS A 206 2.22 -5.00 -15.12
CA HIS A 206 3.00 -4.38 -16.18
C HIS A 206 2.85 -2.85 -16.18
N TYR A 207 1.66 -2.34 -15.82
CA TYR A 207 1.37 -0.90 -15.83
C TYR A 207 1.67 -0.19 -14.50
N TYR A 208 1.29 -0.77 -13.36
CA TYR A 208 1.41 -0.12 -12.04
C TYR A 208 2.54 -0.67 -11.17
N GLY A 209 3.05 -1.86 -11.45
CA GLY A 209 4.05 -2.55 -10.64
C GLY A 209 3.49 -3.68 -9.78
N GLU A 210 4.39 -4.45 -9.16
CA GLU A 210 4.04 -5.64 -8.39
C GLU A 210 3.28 -5.33 -7.09
N GLY A 211 3.59 -4.24 -6.38
CA GLY A 211 2.92 -3.87 -5.14
C GLY A 211 1.41 -3.68 -5.31
N GLN A 212 1.01 -2.91 -6.32
CA GLN A 212 -0.40 -2.67 -6.64
C GLN A 212 -1.06 -3.94 -7.19
N ALA A 213 -0.36 -4.71 -8.03
CA ALA A 213 -0.90 -5.98 -8.53
C ALA A 213 -1.11 -7.02 -7.42
N LEU A 214 -0.25 -7.06 -6.40
CA LEU A 214 -0.45 -7.90 -5.21
C LEU A 214 -1.70 -7.49 -4.42
N TYR A 215 -1.97 -6.19 -4.29
CA TYR A 215 -3.18 -5.71 -3.62
C TYR A 215 -4.44 -6.20 -4.34
N PHE A 216 -4.56 -5.96 -5.65
CA PHE A 216 -5.71 -6.44 -6.42
C PHE A 216 -5.80 -7.97 -6.46
N GLY A 217 -4.66 -8.66 -6.48
CA GLY A 217 -4.60 -10.11 -6.35
C GLY A 217 -5.11 -10.62 -5.00
N PHE A 218 -4.80 -9.90 -3.92
CA PHE A 218 -5.29 -10.20 -2.57
C PHE A 218 -6.78 -9.91 -2.46
N LEU A 219 -7.24 -8.76 -2.93
CA LEU A 219 -8.66 -8.37 -2.96
C LEU A 219 -9.50 -9.42 -3.71
N GLU A 220 -9.06 -9.84 -4.90
CA GLU A 220 -9.70 -10.91 -5.66
C GLU A 220 -9.75 -12.21 -4.85
N TYR A 221 -8.60 -12.66 -4.36
CA TYR A 221 -8.48 -13.88 -3.60
C TYR A 221 -9.38 -13.87 -2.37
N PHE A 222 -9.35 -12.78 -1.62
CA PHE A 222 -10.08 -12.58 -0.38
C PHE A 222 -11.59 -12.57 -0.62
N THR A 223 -12.05 -11.93 -1.71
CA THR A 223 -13.46 -11.96 -2.14
C THR A 223 -13.93 -13.40 -2.35
N PHE A 224 -13.20 -14.20 -3.13
CA PHE A 224 -13.56 -15.60 -3.37
C PHE A 224 -13.43 -16.47 -2.11
N ALA A 225 -12.44 -16.19 -1.26
CA ALA A 225 -12.21 -16.90 -0.02
C ALA A 225 -13.33 -16.71 1.01
N LEU A 226 -14.04 -15.57 0.98
CA LEU A 226 -15.19 -15.32 1.86
C LEU A 226 -16.51 -15.92 1.35
N VAL A 227 -16.61 -16.29 0.06
CA VAL A 227 -17.83 -16.88 -0.50
C VAL A 227 -18.30 -18.12 0.26
N PRO A 228 -17.45 -19.10 0.63
CA PRO A 228 -17.89 -20.24 1.44
C PRO A 228 -18.46 -19.84 2.81
N MET A 229 -17.87 -18.84 3.49
CA MET A 229 -18.41 -18.32 4.75
C MET A 229 -19.78 -17.68 4.54
N ALA A 230 -19.94 -16.89 3.47
CA ALA A 230 -21.19 -16.24 3.12
C ALA A 230 -22.30 -17.26 2.78
N LEU A 231 -21.98 -18.29 2.00
CA LEU A 231 -22.93 -19.34 1.62
C LEU A 231 -23.41 -20.17 2.81
N ILE A 232 -22.51 -20.46 3.76
CA ILE A 232 -22.88 -21.18 4.99
C ILE A 232 -23.63 -20.26 5.96
N GLY A 233 -23.29 -18.97 6.02
CA GLY A 233 -23.95 -17.99 6.90
C GLY A 233 -25.41 -17.68 6.53
N VAL A 234 -25.79 -17.79 5.25
CA VAL A 234 -27.17 -17.48 4.79
C VAL A 234 -28.23 -18.42 5.38
N PRO A 235 -28.11 -19.77 5.30
CA PRO A 235 -29.05 -20.68 5.95
C PRO A 235 -29.17 -20.46 7.45
N TYR A 236 -28.05 -20.14 8.11
CA TYR A 236 -28.02 -19.90 9.55
C TYR A 236 -28.92 -18.74 9.98
N TYR A 237 -28.95 -17.69 9.17
CA TYR A 237 -29.82 -16.54 9.40
C TYR A 237 -31.26 -16.77 8.93
N LEU A 238 -31.47 -17.36 7.75
CA LEU A 238 -32.81 -17.49 7.16
C LEU A 238 -33.70 -18.51 7.87
N PHE A 239 -33.11 -19.60 8.36
CA PHE A 239 -33.85 -20.68 9.03
C PHE A 239 -33.85 -20.55 10.55
N ASP A 240 -33.36 -19.42 11.07
CA ASP A 240 -33.20 -19.16 12.50
C ASP A 240 -32.61 -20.38 13.21
N TRP A 241 -31.49 -20.87 12.65
CA TRP A 241 -30.76 -22.02 13.17
C TRP A 241 -30.00 -21.61 14.44
N GLU A 242 -30.73 -21.08 15.41
CA GLU A 242 -30.21 -20.60 16.69
C GLU A 242 -29.91 -21.72 17.69
N ASP A 243 -30.08 -22.97 17.26
CA ASP A 243 -29.65 -24.12 18.05
C ASP A 243 -28.13 -24.09 18.26
N TYR A 244 -27.74 -24.27 19.52
CA TYR A 244 -26.36 -24.17 19.99
C TYR A 244 -25.37 -25.02 19.18
N ASP A 245 -25.73 -26.27 18.89
CA ASP A 245 -24.88 -27.21 18.15
C ASP A 245 -24.52 -26.66 16.78
N LYS A 246 -25.43 -25.92 16.15
CA LYS A 246 -25.22 -25.32 14.83
C LYS A 246 -24.23 -24.16 14.93
N TYR A 247 -24.35 -23.28 15.93
CA TYR A 247 -23.42 -22.15 16.10
C TYR A 247 -21.99 -22.59 16.37
N VAL A 248 -21.80 -23.65 17.18
CA VAL A 248 -20.46 -24.21 17.43
C VAL A 248 -19.86 -24.77 16.13
N ILE A 249 -20.64 -25.52 15.35
CA ILE A 249 -20.18 -26.05 14.06
C ILE A 249 -19.78 -24.92 13.10
N PHE A 250 -20.57 -23.85 13.02
CA PHE A 250 -20.28 -22.70 12.18
C PHE A 250 -19.00 -21.97 12.64
N ALA A 251 -18.85 -21.75 13.95
CA ALA A 251 -17.67 -21.12 14.52
C ALA A 251 -16.40 -21.91 14.23
N VAL A 252 -16.42 -23.22 14.49
CA VAL A 252 -15.27 -24.10 14.22
C VAL A 252 -14.93 -24.10 12.73
N PHE A 253 -15.94 -24.18 11.86
CA PHE A 253 -15.74 -24.04 10.41
C PHE A 253 -15.06 -22.72 10.07
N ASN A 254 -15.56 -21.58 10.55
CA ASN A 254 -15.00 -20.26 10.24
C ASN A 254 -13.56 -20.12 10.74
N LEU A 255 -13.24 -20.60 11.94
CA LEU A 255 -11.90 -20.51 12.52
C LEU A 255 -10.87 -21.36 11.74
N VAL A 256 -11.26 -22.58 11.36
CA VAL A 256 -10.44 -23.44 10.50
C VAL A 256 -10.30 -22.81 9.11
N TRP A 257 -11.39 -22.34 8.53
CA TRP A 257 -11.41 -21.74 7.21
C TRP A 257 -10.57 -20.46 7.15
N CYS A 258 -10.65 -19.58 8.16
CA CYS A 258 -9.79 -18.40 8.30
C CYS A 258 -8.30 -18.76 8.28
N THR A 259 -7.92 -19.89 8.88
CA THR A 259 -6.53 -20.37 8.85
C THR A 259 -6.16 -20.85 7.45
N VAL A 260 -7.00 -21.68 6.84
CA VAL A 260 -6.77 -22.23 5.50
C VAL A 260 -6.62 -21.11 4.46
N ILE A 261 -7.46 -20.07 4.50
CA ILE A 261 -7.39 -19.00 3.50
C ILE A 261 -6.08 -18.18 3.61
N LEU A 262 -5.58 -17.93 4.83
CA LEU A 262 -4.34 -17.19 5.01
C LEU A 262 -3.11 -18.01 4.57
N GLU A 263 -3.12 -19.31 4.80
CA GLU A 263 -2.09 -20.23 4.33
C GLU A 263 -2.10 -20.41 2.80
N LEU A 264 -3.28 -20.53 2.20
CA LEU A 264 -3.44 -20.62 0.75
C LEU A 264 -3.05 -19.30 0.05
N TRP A 265 -3.29 -18.15 0.69
CA TRP A 265 -2.80 -16.87 0.18
C TRP A 265 -1.27 -16.83 0.13
N LYS A 266 -0.56 -17.24 1.19
CA LYS A 266 0.92 -17.31 1.17
C LYS A 266 1.45 -18.11 -0.02
N ARG A 267 0.81 -19.24 -0.31
CA ARG A 267 1.13 -20.10 -1.48
C ARG A 267 0.86 -19.44 -2.82
N ARG A 268 -0.27 -18.76 -2.95
CA ARG A 268 -0.63 -18.01 -4.17
C ARG A 268 0.30 -16.81 -4.37
N SER A 269 0.55 -16.05 -3.32
CA SER A 269 1.47 -14.90 -3.30
C SER A 269 2.89 -15.31 -3.68
N ALA A 270 3.41 -16.42 -3.14
CA ALA A 270 4.72 -16.95 -3.55
C ALA A 270 4.77 -17.36 -5.03
N SER A 271 3.68 -17.91 -5.57
CA SER A 271 3.59 -18.27 -6.99
C SER A 271 3.64 -17.03 -7.89
N LEU A 272 2.86 -16.00 -7.55
CA LEU A 272 2.84 -14.71 -8.25
C LEU A 272 4.21 -14.02 -8.16
N ALA A 273 4.78 -13.92 -6.96
CA ALA A 273 6.08 -13.30 -6.75
C ALA A 273 7.22 -14.02 -7.46
N TYR A 274 7.15 -15.36 -7.61
CA TYR A 274 8.11 -16.11 -8.42
C TYR A 274 7.95 -15.78 -9.91
N GLN A 275 6.72 -15.81 -10.44
CA GLN A 275 6.43 -15.46 -11.83
C GLN A 275 6.84 -14.03 -12.17
N TRP A 276 6.73 -13.12 -11.20
CA TRP A 276 7.11 -11.73 -11.35
C TRP A 276 8.59 -11.45 -11.06
N GLY A 277 9.34 -12.43 -10.54
CA GLY A 277 10.77 -12.29 -10.26
C GLY A 277 11.09 -11.58 -8.95
N THR A 278 10.09 -11.06 -8.23
CA THR A 278 10.31 -10.36 -6.95
C THR A 278 10.64 -11.30 -5.80
N LEU A 279 10.27 -12.58 -5.88
CA LEU A 279 10.55 -13.56 -4.81
C LEU A 279 12.05 -13.83 -4.62
N SER A 280 12.82 -13.81 -5.72
CA SER A 280 14.27 -14.12 -5.69
C SER A 280 15.13 -12.89 -5.37
N ARG A 281 14.51 -11.70 -5.29
CA ARG A 281 15.20 -10.45 -5.00
C ARG A 281 15.56 -10.36 -3.52
N LYS A 282 16.84 -10.11 -3.25
CA LYS A 282 17.36 -10.01 -1.87
C LYS A 282 17.23 -8.58 -1.36
N GLN A 283 16.22 -8.32 -0.54
CA GLN A 283 15.96 -7.01 0.09
C GLN A 283 17.17 -6.47 0.89
N ALA A 284 18.03 -7.35 1.41
CA ALA A 284 19.23 -6.97 2.16
C ALA A 284 20.24 -6.12 1.36
N PHE A 285 20.20 -6.20 0.02
CA PHE A 285 21.10 -5.45 -0.87
C PHE A 285 20.48 -4.16 -1.40
N GLU A 286 19.25 -3.84 -1.00
CA GLU A 286 18.59 -2.62 -1.42
C GLU A 286 19.23 -1.39 -0.79
N GLU A 287 19.17 -0.30 -1.53
CA GLU A 287 19.72 0.98 -1.10
C GLU A 287 18.91 1.63 0.02
N PRO A 288 19.54 2.46 0.86
CA PRO A 288 18.82 3.17 1.90
C PRO A 288 17.80 4.14 1.32
N ARG A 289 16.63 4.23 1.98
CA ARG A 289 15.59 5.20 1.61
C ARG A 289 16.14 6.63 1.64
N PRO A 290 15.61 7.56 0.82
CA PRO A 290 16.10 8.95 0.77
C PRO A 290 16.08 9.68 2.13
N GLY A 291 15.14 9.32 3.00
CA GLY A 291 15.02 9.87 4.37
C GLY A 291 16.11 9.42 5.35
N PHE A 292 16.77 8.31 5.08
CA PHE A 292 17.75 7.72 5.98
C PHE A 292 18.98 8.61 6.14
N HIS A 293 19.49 8.72 7.36
CA HIS A 293 20.66 9.53 7.67
C HIS A 293 21.58 8.86 8.68
N GLY A 294 22.87 9.14 8.57
CA GLY A 294 23.91 8.50 9.37
C GLY A 294 25.27 9.09 9.10
N VAL A 295 26.31 8.49 9.69
CA VAL A 295 27.70 8.81 9.38
C VAL A 295 28.07 8.07 8.10
N LEU A 296 28.72 8.74 7.15
CA LEU A 296 29.14 8.09 5.91
C LEU A 296 30.19 7.01 6.21
N GLY A 297 30.02 5.83 5.62
CA GLY A 297 30.97 4.73 5.74
C GLY A 297 30.69 3.62 4.74
N PHE A 298 31.51 2.57 4.76
CA PHE A 298 31.35 1.43 3.87
C PHE A 298 30.41 0.39 4.49
N ASN A 299 29.42 -0.04 3.71
CA ASN A 299 28.57 -1.16 4.10
C ASN A 299 29.40 -2.46 4.10
N PRO A 300 29.43 -3.23 5.20
CA PRO A 300 30.25 -4.44 5.30
C PRO A 300 29.78 -5.59 4.40
N VAL A 301 28.54 -5.53 3.91
CA VAL A 301 27.94 -6.56 3.05
C VAL A 301 28.12 -6.22 1.57
N THR A 302 27.76 -4.99 1.17
CA THR A 302 27.79 -4.59 -0.25
C THR A 302 29.08 -3.89 -0.66
N GLY A 303 29.88 -3.40 0.29
CA GLY A 303 31.08 -2.59 0.02
C GLY A 303 30.77 -1.18 -0.50
N ARG A 304 29.49 -0.81 -0.66
CA ARG A 304 29.09 0.52 -1.13
C ARG A 304 29.26 1.57 -0.03
N GLU A 305 29.61 2.79 -0.42
CA GLU A 305 29.64 3.94 0.48
C GLU A 305 28.22 4.44 0.72
N GLU A 306 27.72 4.33 1.96
CA GLU A 306 26.37 4.74 2.33
C GLU A 306 26.32 5.29 3.76
N PRO A 307 25.27 6.04 4.15
CA PRO A 307 25.09 6.45 5.53
C PRO A 307 24.94 5.21 6.44
N LEU A 308 25.60 5.19 7.59
CA LEU A 308 25.51 4.13 8.59
C LEU A 308 24.88 4.65 9.88
N TYR A 309 23.97 3.86 10.46
CA TYR A 309 23.27 4.19 11.70
C TYR A 309 23.25 3.00 12.66
N SER A 310 23.55 3.24 13.94
CA SER A 310 23.60 2.19 14.96
C SER A 310 22.22 1.59 15.22
N ASN A 311 22.14 0.25 15.13
CA ASN A 311 20.91 -0.49 15.42
C ASN A 311 20.45 -0.31 16.87
N ALA A 312 21.37 -0.25 17.84
CA ALA A 312 21.02 -0.05 19.25
C ALA A 312 20.31 1.29 19.48
N LYS A 313 20.80 2.37 18.85
CA LYS A 313 20.15 3.69 18.92
C LYS A 313 18.73 3.64 18.35
N ARG A 314 18.52 2.94 17.23
CA ARG A 314 17.19 2.77 16.64
C ARG A 314 16.25 1.98 17.56
N GLN A 315 16.71 0.86 18.10
CA GLN A 315 15.89 0.05 19.01
C GLN A 315 15.52 0.81 20.28
N LEU A 316 16.43 1.60 20.85
CA LEU A 316 16.12 2.47 21.98
C LEU A 316 15.03 3.50 21.64
N ARG A 317 15.07 4.11 20.45
CA ARG A 317 14.00 5.03 19.98
C ARG A 317 12.65 4.33 19.90
N ILE A 318 12.61 3.13 19.34
CA ILE A 318 11.38 2.35 19.17
C ILE A 318 10.80 1.96 20.54
N TYR A 319 11.59 1.30 21.39
CA TYR A 319 11.06 0.72 22.63
C TYR A 319 10.87 1.73 23.75
N LEU A 320 11.66 2.80 23.84
CA LEU A 320 11.57 3.77 24.94
C LEU A 320 10.72 5.00 24.63
N VAL A 321 10.44 5.28 23.34
CA VAL A 321 9.65 6.46 22.95
C VAL A 321 8.42 6.05 22.16
N SER A 322 8.60 5.36 21.02
CA SER A 322 7.47 5.04 20.14
C SER A 322 6.46 4.09 20.78
N LEU A 323 6.93 3.00 21.40
CA LEU A 323 6.04 2.02 22.02
C LEU A 323 5.23 2.64 23.21
N PRO A 324 5.85 3.35 24.17
CA PRO A 324 5.10 4.05 25.21
C PRO A 324 4.11 5.08 24.67
N PHE A 325 4.47 5.82 23.61
CA PHE A 325 3.57 6.76 22.96
C PHE A 325 2.33 6.06 22.37
N VAL A 326 2.53 4.95 21.65
CA VAL A 326 1.42 4.15 21.10
C VAL A 326 0.51 3.65 22.23
N LEU A 327 1.07 3.09 23.30
CA LEU A 327 0.30 2.61 24.46
C LEU A 327 -0.49 3.72 25.14
N LEU A 328 0.08 4.92 25.26
CA LEU A 328 -0.61 6.10 25.79
C LEU A 328 -1.81 6.50 24.91
N CYS A 329 -1.64 6.51 23.59
CA CYS A 329 -2.73 6.80 22.66
C CYS A 329 -3.85 5.75 22.72
N LEU A 330 -3.50 4.47 22.87
CA LEU A 330 -4.49 3.40 23.06
C LEU A 330 -5.29 3.58 24.36
N TYR A 331 -4.61 3.90 25.47
CA TYR A 331 -5.26 4.21 26.73
C TYR A 331 -6.20 5.43 26.61
N LEU A 332 -5.75 6.49 25.95
CA LEU A 332 -6.57 7.68 25.72
C LEU A 332 -7.82 7.37 24.89
N SER A 333 -7.70 6.53 23.85
CA SER A 333 -8.84 6.09 23.06
C SER A 333 -9.87 5.33 23.91
N LEU A 334 -9.42 4.37 24.73
CA LEU A 334 -10.30 3.66 25.65
C LEU A 334 -10.99 4.61 26.62
N TYR A 335 -10.29 5.61 27.14
CA TYR A 335 -10.87 6.62 28.00
C TYR A 335 -11.99 7.41 27.29
N VAL A 336 -11.76 7.85 26.05
CA VAL A 336 -12.78 8.55 25.24
C VAL A 336 -13.99 7.66 24.99
N MET A 337 -13.78 6.37 24.70
CA MET A 337 -14.86 5.40 24.55
C MET A 337 -15.69 5.25 25.85
N MET A 338 -15.04 5.20 27.02
CA MET A 338 -15.76 5.12 28.30
C MET A 338 -16.59 6.39 28.56
N VAL A 339 -16.06 7.57 28.22
CA VAL A 339 -16.81 8.84 28.29
C VAL A 339 -18.04 8.79 27.37
N TYR A 340 -17.90 8.25 26.16
CA TYR A 340 -19.02 8.05 25.24
C TYR A 340 -20.15 7.19 25.87
N PHE A 341 -19.82 6.03 26.43
CA PHE A 341 -20.83 5.16 27.06
C PHE A 341 -21.51 5.82 28.27
N LEU A 342 -20.77 6.61 29.06
CA LEU A 342 -21.36 7.36 30.17
C LEU A 342 -22.33 8.44 29.67
N LEU A 343 -21.97 9.15 28.60
CA LEU A 343 -22.85 10.16 27.98
C LEU A 343 -24.10 9.53 27.36
N GLU A 344 -23.96 8.39 26.68
CA GLU A 344 -25.07 7.64 26.10
C GLU A 344 -26.05 7.18 27.19
N GLY A 345 -25.55 6.59 28.28
CA GLY A 345 -26.38 6.19 29.43
C GLY A 345 -27.08 7.37 30.11
N TRP A 346 -26.40 8.52 30.22
CA TRP A 346 -27.01 9.73 30.78
C TRP A 346 -28.13 10.27 29.88
N VAL A 347 -27.93 10.33 28.56
CA VAL A 347 -28.97 10.78 27.63
C VAL A 347 -30.16 9.82 27.62
N LEU A 348 -29.90 8.51 27.68
CA LEU A 348 -30.95 7.50 27.79
C LEU A 348 -31.81 7.72 29.03
N SER A 349 -31.19 8.00 30.18
CA SER A 349 -31.95 8.28 31.42
C SER A 349 -32.88 9.50 31.31
N ILE A 350 -32.46 10.55 30.58
CA ILE A 350 -33.29 11.73 30.33
C ILE A 350 -34.47 11.39 29.41
N HIS A 351 -34.25 10.54 28.41
CA HIS A 351 -35.31 10.11 27.49
C HIS A 351 -36.35 9.24 28.19
N ASP A 352 -35.90 8.32 29.05
CA ASP A 352 -36.77 7.43 29.83
C ASP A 352 -37.62 8.22 30.84
N GLU A 353 -37.06 9.27 31.45
CA GLU A 353 -37.81 10.15 32.36
C GLU A 353 -38.87 10.99 31.66
N ASN A 354 -38.59 11.50 30.45
CA ASN A 354 -39.50 12.39 29.71
C ASN A 354 -39.49 12.09 28.20
N PRO A 355 -40.20 11.05 27.73
CA PRO A 355 -40.16 10.64 26.33
C PRO A 355 -40.88 11.67 25.44
N THR A 356 -40.10 12.58 24.88
CA THR A 356 -40.51 13.61 23.92
C THR A 356 -39.75 13.47 22.60
N PHE A 357 -40.30 14.02 21.52
CA PHE A 357 -39.62 14.06 20.22
C PHE A 357 -38.18 14.63 20.33
N TRP A 358 -37.99 15.72 21.08
CA TRP A 358 -36.68 16.34 21.27
C TRP A 358 -35.70 15.46 22.05
N THR A 359 -36.18 14.75 23.07
CA THR A 359 -35.34 13.77 23.79
C THR A 359 -34.99 12.56 22.93
N GLY A 360 -35.85 12.17 21.98
CA GLY A 360 -35.53 11.15 20.98
C GLY A 360 -34.42 11.59 20.02
N VAL A 361 -34.41 12.87 19.61
CA VAL A 361 -33.30 13.45 18.81
C VAL A 361 -32.00 13.50 19.63
N LEU A 362 -32.09 13.77 20.93
CA LEU A 362 -30.93 13.86 21.83
C LEU A 362 -30.15 12.54 21.89
N LEU A 363 -30.81 11.37 21.79
CA LEU A 363 -30.18 10.05 21.78
C LEU A 363 -29.11 9.88 20.69
N PHE A 364 -29.26 10.56 19.54
CA PHE A 364 -28.28 10.46 18.45
C PHE A 364 -27.05 11.35 18.63
N ILE A 365 -27.12 12.37 19.49
CA ILE A 365 -26.06 13.38 19.62
C ILE A 365 -24.75 12.76 20.15
N PRO A 366 -24.73 11.95 21.23
CA PRO A 366 -23.50 11.32 21.71
C PRO A 366 -22.80 10.48 20.64
N SER A 367 -23.54 9.68 19.87
CA SER A 367 -22.98 8.80 18.84
C SER A 367 -22.38 9.60 17.67
N VAL A 368 -23.05 10.68 17.21
CA VAL A 368 -22.52 11.56 16.18
C VAL A 368 -21.27 12.29 16.67
N ALA A 369 -21.28 12.81 17.91
CA ALA A 369 -20.13 13.48 18.51
C ALA A 369 -18.94 12.52 18.63
N TYR A 370 -19.17 11.29 19.09
CA TYR A 370 -18.14 10.26 19.21
C TYR A 370 -17.53 9.91 17.84
N ALA A 371 -18.35 9.75 16.79
CA ALA A 371 -17.85 9.49 15.44
C ALA A 371 -16.92 10.60 14.93
N VAL A 372 -17.29 11.87 15.15
CA VAL A 372 -16.45 13.03 14.78
C VAL A 372 -15.14 13.06 15.57
N VAL A 373 -15.19 12.76 16.87
CA VAL A 373 -14.00 12.73 17.74
C VAL A 373 -13.04 11.61 17.30
N ILE A 374 -13.55 10.41 17.02
CA ILE A 374 -12.71 9.29 16.56
C ILE A 374 -12.03 9.61 15.24
N GLU A 375 -12.74 10.20 14.27
CA GLU A 375 -12.15 10.58 12.98
C GLU A 375 -11.04 11.63 13.15
N ALA A 376 -11.27 12.65 13.99
CA ALA A 376 -10.25 13.63 14.32
C ALA A 376 -9.02 12.99 15.01
N MET A 377 -9.25 12.05 15.94
CA MET A 377 -8.19 11.33 16.63
C MET A 377 -7.39 10.41 15.69
N ASN A 378 -8.05 9.73 14.73
CA ASN A 378 -7.39 8.91 13.70
C ASN A 378 -6.44 9.75 12.84
N LEU A 379 -6.89 10.93 12.40
CA LEU A 379 -6.07 11.85 11.61
C LEU A 379 -4.85 12.35 12.40
N ILE A 380 -5.06 12.80 13.64
CA ILE A 380 -3.96 13.26 14.52
C ILE A 380 -2.97 12.14 14.79
N TYR A 381 -3.47 10.93 15.08
CA TYR A 381 -2.62 9.78 15.34
C TYR A 381 -1.79 9.38 14.12
N ARG A 382 -2.37 9.38 12.91
CA ARG A 382 -1.64 9.07 11.68
C ARG A 382 -0.47 10.03 11.46
N TYR A 383 -0.70 11.33 11.60
CA TYR A 383 0.38 12.32 11.51
C TYR A 383 1.47 12.09 12.56
N ALA A 384 1.08 11.79 13.81
CA ALA A 384 2.04 11.47 14.85
C ALA A 384 2.82 10.19 14.53
N ALA A 385 2.16 9.12 14.09
CA ALA A 385 2.78 7.84 13.75
C ALA A 385 3.78 7.98 12.59
N GLU A 386 3.46 8.76 11.55
CA GLU A 386 4.37 9.10 10.46
C GLU A 386 5.61 9.85 10.98
N PHE A 387 5.40 10.88 11.80
CA PHE A 387 6.49 11.65 12.41
C PHE A 387 7.41 10.79 13.27
N LEU A 388 6.84 9.96 14.17
CA LEU A 388 7.61 9.06 15.02
C LEU A 388 8.38 8.03 14.20
N THR A 389 7.77 7.46 13.16
CA THR A 389 8.42 6.43 12.33
C THR A 389 9.52 7.03 11.44
N GLU A 390 9.37 8.27 10.98
CA GLU A 390 10.47 9.00 10.32
C GLU A 390 11.62 9.24 11.31
N TRP A 391 11.30 9.62 12.54
CA TRP A 391 12.28 9.86 13.60
C TRP A 391 13.01 8.59 14.05
N GLU A 392 12.40 7.41 13.93
CA GLU A 392 13.06 6.11 14.16
C GLU A 392 14.24 5.85 13.20
N ASN A 393 14.26 6.53 12.04
CA ASN A 393 15.35 6.47 11.05
C ASN A 393 15.62 5.04 10.54
N HIS A 394 14.61 4.43 9.92
CA HIS A 394 14.71 3.13 9.26
C HIS A 394 15.57 3.21 7.98
N ARG A 395 16.41 2.21 7.73
CA ARG A 395 17.29 2.14 6.54
C ARG A 395 16.50 1.86 5.26
N LEU A 396 15.64 0.85 5.30
CA LEU A 396 14.88 0.38 4.13
C LEU A 396 13.46 0.97 4.13
N GLU A 397 12.91 1.19 2.95
CA GLU A 397 11.53 1.66 2.79
C GLU A 397 10.53 0.62 3.29
N SER A 398 10.74 -0.67 2.99
CA SER A 398 9.91 -1.77 3.51
C SER A 398 9.86 -1.80 5.04
N SER A 399 11.00 -1.59 5.71
CA SER A 399 11.07 -1.54 7.17
C SER A 399 10.31 -0.35 7.74
N TYR A 400 10.46 0.84 7.13
CA TYR A 400 9.70 2.03 7.52
C TYR A 400 8.19 1.79 7.39
N GLN A 401 7.74 1.30 6.22
CA GLN A 401 6.34 1.03 5.95
C GLN A 401 5.77 0.01 6.93
N ASN A 402 6.46 -1.12 7.17
CA ASN A 402 6.01 -2.14 8.12
C ASN A 402 5.80 -1.58 9.54
N HIS A 403 6.70 -0.71 10.04
CA HIS A 403 6.56 -0.12 11.37
C HIS A 403 5.47 0.95 11.42
N LEU A 404 5.28 1.72 10.34
CA LEU A 404 4.20 2.70 10.25
C LEU A 404 2.85 1.99 10.22
N VAL A 405 2.71 0.99 9.34
CA VAL A 405 1.52 0.15 9.21
C VAL A 405 1.17 -0.45 10.56
N LEU A 406 2.13 -1.06 11.27
CA LEU A 406 1.87 -1.67 12.57
C LEU A 406 1.31 -0.68 13.61
N LYS A 407 1.88 0.53 13.71
CA LYS A 407 1.39 1.54 14.67
C LYS A 407 -0.05 1.96 14.35
N VAL A 408 -0.31 2.34 13.10
CA VAL A 408 -1.63 2.82 12.65
C VAL A 408 -2.67 1.69 12.72
N LEU A 409 -2.28 0.47 12.37
CA LEU A 409 -3.15 -0.71 12.42
C LEU A 409 -3.59 -1.03 13.86
N VAL A 410 -2.66 -1.10 14.81
CA VAL A 410 -3.01 -1.40 16.22
C VAL A 410 -3.97 -0.35 16.78
N TYR A 411 -3.75 0.91 16.45
CA TYR A 411 -4.61 2.01 16.87
C TYR A 411 -6.02 1.94 16.24
N ASN A 412 -6.10 1.75 14.92
CA ASN A 412 -7.39 1.61 14.24
C ASN A 412 -8.15 0.36 14.69
N PHE A 413 -7.46 -0.77 14.89
CA PHE A 413 -8.07 -1.98 15.45
C PHE A 413 -8.73 -1.70 16.79
N PHE A 414 -8.03 -1.03 17.72
CA PHE A 414 -8.59 -0.69 19.02
C PHE A 414 -9.80 0.24 18.88
N ASN A 415 -9.70 1.30 18.07
CA ASN A 415 -10.79 2.25 17.90
C ASN A 415 -12.05 1.62 17.29
N CYS A 416 -11.89 0.69 16.35
CA CYS A 416 -13.01 0.02 15.69
C CYS A 416 -13.64 -1.08 16.56
N PHE A 417 -12.83 -1.88 17.26
CA PHE A 417 -13.33 -3.08 17.93
C PHE A 417 -13.50 -2.94 19.45
N ALA A 418 -12.92 -1.93 20.11
CA ALA A 418 -13.03 -1.80 21.57
C ALA A 418 -14.48 -1.63 22.04
N SER A 419 -15.30 -0.86 21.32
CA SER A 419 -16.72 -0.69 21.66
C SER A 419 -17.50 -2.00 21.50
N LEU A 420 -17.21 -2.77 20.46
CA LEU A 420 -17.81 -4.08 20.22
C LEU A 420 -17.40 -5.10 21.29
N PHE A 421 -16.12 -5.10 21.68
CA PHE A 421 -15.64 -5.93 22.79
C PHE A 421 -16.28 -5.53 24.12
N TYR A 422 -16.51 -4.24 24.35
CA TYR A 422 -17.21 -3.76 25.53
C TYR A 422 -18.67 -4.23 25.56
N ILE A 423 -19.41 -4.08 24.45
CA ILE A 423 -20.79 -4.57 24.33
C ILE A 423 -20.83 -6.10 24.55
N ALA A 424 -19.93 -6.84 23.90
CA ALA A 424 -19.88 -8.29 23.95
C ALA A 424 -19.55 -8.86 25.34
N PHE A 425 -18.48 -8.36 25.97
CA PHE A 425 -17.89 -9.01 27.15
C PHE A 425 -18.21 -8.30 28.47
N VAL A 426 -18.47 -6.99 28.44
CA VAL A 426 -18.84 -6.22 29.64
C VAL A 426 -20.36 -6.11 29.77
N MET A 427 -21.04 -5.61 28.73
CA MET A 427 -22.51 -5.48 28.78
C MET A 427 -23.25 -6.80 28.55
N GLN A 428 -22.63 -7.74 27.83
CA GLN A 428 -23.19 -9.07 27.51
C GLN A 428 -24.53 -9.01 26.74
N ASP A 429 -24.75 -7.92 26.00
CA ASP A 429 -25.95 -7.74 25.18
C ASP A 429 -25.69 -8.17 23.72
N MET A 430 -26.11 -9.39 23.39
CA MET A 430 -25.93 -9.96 22.06
C MET A 430 -26.83 -9.30 21.01
N VAL A 431 -27.98 -8.75 21.42
CA VAL A 431 -28.91 -8.07 20.51
C VAL A 431 -28.31 -6.73 20.11
N LEU A 432 -27.85 -5.94 21.09
CA LEU A 432 -27.15 -4.70 20.85
C LEU A 432 -25.88 -4.95 20.01
N LEU A 433 -25.11 -5.99 20.33
CA LEU A 433 -23.92 -6.35 19.55
C LEU A 433 -24.26 -6.63 18.08
N ARG A 434 -25.31 -7.43 17.81
CA ARG A 434 -25.78 -7.74 16.46
C ARG A 434 -26.21 -6.47 15.72
N GLN A 435 -26.95 -5.58 16.38
CA GLN A 435 -27.42 -4.31 15.81
C GLN A 435 -26.25 -3.35 15.54
N SER A 436 -25.32 -3.20 16.48
CA SER A 436 -24.12 -2.37 16.32
C SER A 436 -23.23 -2.88 15.18
N LEU A 437 -23.00 -4.20 15.09
CA LEU A 437 -22.24 -4.80 13.99
C LEU A 437 -22.90 -4.56 12.63
N ALA A 438 -24.20 -4.82 12.51
CA ALA A 438 -24.94 -4.60 11.28
C ALA A 438 -24.92 -3.13 10.87
N THR A 439 -25.13 -2.22 11.81
CA THR A 439 -25.11 -0.77 11.58
C THR A 439 -23.72 -0.31 11.15
N LEU A 440 -22.67 -0.70 11.88
CA LEU A 440 -21.30 -0.32 11.54
C LEU A 440 -20.90 -0.84 10.16
N LEU A 441 -21.16 -2.11 9.85
CA LEU A 441 -20.87 -2.68 8.54
C LEU A 441 -21.63 -1.96 7.43
N ILE A 442 -22.96 -1.88 7.52
CA ILE A 442 -23.79 -1.31 6.45
C ILE A 442 -23.49 0.17 6.27
N THR A 443 -23.48 0.95 7.35
CA THR A 443 -23.26 2.40 7.28
C THR A 443 -21.84 2.73 6.84
N SER A 444 -20.82 2.05 7.37
CA SER A 444 -19.44 2.28 6.94
C SER A 444 -19.24 1.91 5.48
N GLN A 445 -19.78 0.78 5.01
CA GLN A 445 -19.65 0.39 3.61
C GLN A 445 -20.35 1.38 2.67
N ILE A 446 -21.55 1.83 3.01
CA ILE A 446 -22.26 2.83 2.18
C ILE A 446 -21.48 4.15 2.12
N LEU A 447 -20.96 4.63 3.25
CA LEU A 447 -20.19 5.86 3.32
C LEU A 447 -18.86 5.74 2.56
N ASN A 448 -18.14 4.64 2.72
CA ASN A 448 -16.90 4.37 2.01
C ASN A 448 -17.16 4.32 0.50
N GLN A 449 -18.13 3.53 0.04
CA GLN A 449 -18.45 3.45 -1.38
C GLN A 449 -18.87 4.81 -1.97
N PHE A 450 -19.55 5.65 -1.18
CA PHE A 450 -19.85 7.01 -1.60
C PHE A 450 -18.59 7.87 -1.76
N MET A 451 -17.69 7.86 -0.76
CA MET A 451 -16.46 8.66 -0.76
C MET A 451 -15.43 8.17 -1.78
N GLU A 452 -15.40 6.86 -2.06
CA GLU A 452 -14.37 6.23 -2.87
C GLU A 452 -14.77 6.00 -4.32
N ALA A 453 -16.03 5.62 -4.57
CA ALA A 453 -16.50 5.36 -5.93
C ALA A 453 -17.32 6.54 -6.47
N PHE A 454 -18.37 6.93 -5.75
CA PHE A 454 -19.36 7.87 -6.28
C PHE A 454 -18.83 9.30 -6.39
N LEU A 455 -18.22 9.82 -5.32
CA LEU A 455 -17.71 11.19 -5.27
C LEU A 455 -16.59 11.41 -6.32
N PRO A 456 -15.57 10.55 -6.43
CA PRO A 456 -14.53 10.72 -7.44
C PRO A 456 -15.06 10.55 -8.86
N TYR A 457 -15.98 9.60 -9.10
CA TYR A 457 -16.66 9.46 -10.40
C TYR A 457 -17.43 10.73 -10.77
N TRP A 458 -18.17 11.32 -9.84
CA TRP A 458 -18.93 12.56 -10.08
C TRP A 458 -18.00 13.75 -10.34
N LEU A 459 -16.95 13.90 -9.54
CA LEU A 459 -15.91 14.93 -9.74
C LEU A 459 -15.22 14.76 -11.10
N GLN A 460 -14.89 13.52 -11.48
CA GLN A 460 -14.28 13.20 -12.76
C GLN A 460 -15.23 13.48 -13.92
N ARG A 461 -16.51 13.13 -13.83
CA ARG A 461 -17.52 13.47 -14.85
C ARG A 461 -17.66 14.98 -15.01
N ARG A 462 -17.59 15.74 -13.91
CA ARG A 462 -17.58 17.21 -13.93
C ARG A 462 -16.30 17.75 -14.56
N ARG A 463 -15.13 17.17 -14.27
CA ARG A 463 -13.83 17.51 -14.88
C ARG A 463 -13.85 17.22 -16.38
N ASN A 464 -14.30 16.04 -16.79
CA ASN A 464 -14.48 15.66 -18.19
C ASN A 464 -15.45 16.59 -18.91
N LYS A 465 -16.57 17.00 -18.29
CA LYS A 465 -17.49 17.99 -18.89
C LYS A 465 -16.83 19.37 -19.03
N LYS A 466 -16.00 19.79 -18.08
CA LYS A 466 -15.21 21.03 -18.16
C LYS A 466 -14.13 20.94 -19.25
N MET A 467 -13.47 19.79 -19.38
CA MET A 467 -12.51 19.49 -20.44
C MET A 467 -13.17 19.47 -21.81
N VAL A 468 -14.28 18.74 -21.98
CA VAL A 468 -15.07 18.71 -23.23
C VAL A 468 -15.59 20.10 -23.59
N ARG A 469 -16.00 20.94 -22.62
CA ARG A 469 -16.33 22.35 -22.90
C ARG A 469 -15.11 23.17 -23.32
N LYS A 470 -13.96 22.99 -22.67
CA LYS A 470 -12.68 23.59 -23.11
C LYS A 470 -12.28 23.11 -24.51
N VAL A 471 -12.55 21.86 -24.87
CA VAL A 471 -12.22 21.21 -26.15
C VAL A 471 -13.25 21.49 -27.25
N GLN A 472 -14.54 21.65 -26.94
CA GLN A 472 -15.57 22.08 -27.89
C GLN A 472 -15.43 23.56 -28.27
N GLY A 473 -14.85 24.39 -27.40
CA GLY A 473 -14.31 25.70 -27.80
C GLY A 473 -13.03 25.62 -28.65
N ARG A 474 -12.46 24.43 -28.85
CA ARG A 474 -11.23 24.12 -29.62
C ARG A 474 -11.48 23.17 -30.80
N ARG A 475 -12.73 22.97 -31.24
CA ARG A 475 -13.20 21.96 -32.22
C ARG A 475 -12.63 22.03 -33.65
N VAL A 476 -11.49 22.70 -33.87
CA VAL A 476 -10.79 22.77 -35.16
C VAL A 476 -9.58 21.82 -35.25
N LEU A 477 -9.11 21.19 -34.17
CA LEU A 477 -8.07 20.15 -34.29
C LEU A 477 -8.65 18.74 -34.17
N GLU A 478 -8.37 17.95 -35.21
CA GLU A 478 -8.65 16.54 -35.45
C GLU A 478 -8.35 15.61 -34.25
N ASP A 479 -8.83 14.37 -34.34
CA ASP A 479 -8.75 13.21 -33.40
C ASP A 479 -7.35 12.84 -32.82
N LYS A 480 -6.39 13.76 -32.77
CA LYS A 480 -5.07 13.55 -32.19
C LYS A 480 -5.09 13.68 -30.67
N ALA A 481 -4.26 12.86 -30.02
CA ALA A 481 -4.03 12.86 -28.58
C ALA A 481 -3.72 14.28 -28.06
N LEU A 482 -4.18 14.60 -26.84
CA LEU A 482 -3.84 15.85 -26.15
C LEU A 482 -2.32 16.07 -26.20
N PRO A 483 -1.83 17.28 -26.56
CA PRO A 483 -0.41 17.59 -26.55
C PRO A 483 0.24 17.24 -25.20
N LEU A 484 1.48 16.74 -25.23
CA LEU A 484 2.21 16.28 -24.04
C LEU A 484 2.20 17.32 -22.91
N ALA A 485 2.40 18.60 -23.22
CA ALA A 485 2.38 19.67 -22.22
C ALA A 485 1.03 19.81 -21.50
N GLU A 486 -0.09 19.61 -22.19
CA GLU A 486 -1.42 19.64 -21.55
C GLU A 486 -1.65 18.39 -20.70
N GLN A 487 -1.13 17.24 -21.12
CA GLN A 487 -1.17 16.01 -20.32
C GLN A 487 -0.42 16.18 -18.99
N VAL A 488 0.83 16.62 -19.06
CA VAL A 488 1.70 16.80 -17.88
C VAL A 488 1.04 17.72 -16.85
N ARG A 489 0.46 18.83 -17.32
CA ARG A 489 -0.23 19.79 -16.43
C ARG A 489 -1.50 19.21 -15.82
N LEU A 490 -2.29 18.44 -16.59
CA LEU A 490 -3.48 17.77 -16.05
C LEU A 490 -3.13 16.74 -14.99
N GLU A 491 -2.07 15.95 -15.22
CA GLU A 491 -1.57 14.95 -14.28
C GLU A 491 -0.94 15.62 -13.06
N ALA A 492 -0.23 16.73 -13.19
CA ALA A 492 0.33 17.49 -12.06
C ALA A 492 -0.75 17.94 -11.05
N ASP A 493 -1.96 18.26 -11.53
CA ASP A 493 -3.13 18.65 -10.72
C ASP A 493 -3.89 17.46 -10.10
N MET A 494 -3.58 16.21 -10.48
CA MET A 494 -4.26 15.03 -9.92
C MET A 494 -3.80 14.74 -8.47
N SER A 495 -4.64 14.04 -7.71
CA SER A 495 -4.27 13.58 -6.37
C SER A 495 -3.18 12.51 -6.45
N THR A 496 -2.26 12.50 -5.49
CA THR A 496 -1.25 11.46 -5.37
C THR A 496 -1.83 10.26 -4.64
N TYR A 497 -1.61 9.05 -5.15
CA TYR A 497 -1.92 7.83 -4.43
C TYR A 497 -0.91 7.63 -3.29
N LEU A 498 -1.39 7.58 -2.03
CA LEU A 498 -0.56 7.55 -0.83
C LEU A 498 -0.02 6.13 -0.50
N GLY A 499 -0.35 5.14 -1.32
CA GLY A 499 0.03 3.74 -1.14
C GLY A 499 -1.16 2.86 -0.75
N THR A 500 -0.93 1.54 -0.74
CA THR A 500 -1.97 0.52 -0.50
C THR A 500 -2.38 0.37 0.97
N PHE A 501 -1.92 1.26 1.86
CA PHE A 501 -2.15 1.11 3.30
C PHE A 501 -3.64 1.17 3.65
N ASP A 502 -4.33 2.21 3.19
CA ASP A 502 -5.75 2.41 3.49
C ASP A 502 -6.60 1.31 2.85
N ASP A 503 -6.26 0.89 1.64
CA ASP A 503 -6.95 -0.18 0.93
C ASP A 503 -6.81 -1.55 1.64
N TYR A 504 -5.62 -1.92 2.13
CA TYR A 504 -5.46 -3.12 2.94
C TYR A 504 -6.09 -2.99 4.34
N LEU A 505 -6.08 -1.79 4.93
CA LEU A 505 -6.71 -1.54 6.23
C LEU A 505 -8.21 -1.82 6.16
N GLU A 506 -8.87 -1.40 5.08
CA GLU A 506 -10.28 -1.70 4.86
C GLU A 506 -10.53 -3.20 4.87
N LEU A 507 -9.79 -3.97 4.06
CA LEU A 507 -9.92 -5.43 4.01
C LEU A 507 -9.63 -6.09 5.35
N PHE A 508 -8.67 -5.56 6.12
CA PHE A 508 -8.34 -6.04 7.44
C PHE A 508 -9.47 -5.82 8.45
N LEU A 509 -10.08 -4.63 8.46
CA LEU A 509 -11.23 -4.33 9.32
C LEU A 509 -12.44 -5.19 8.94
N LEU A 510 -12.72 -5.33 7.65
CA LEU A 510 -13.77 -6.21 7.12
C LEU A 510 -13.56 -7.67 7.55
N PHE A 511 -12.33 -8.16 7.46
CA PHE A 511 -11.99 -9.49 7.98
C PHE A 511 -12.20 -9.60 9.48
N GLY A 512 -11.87 -8.56 10.26
CA GLY A 512 -12.12 -8.52 11.69
C GLY A 512 -13.60 -8.65 12.03
N TYR A 513 -14.48 -7.90 11.35
CA TYR A 513 -15.93 -8.00 11.55
C TYR A 513 -16.48 -9.40 11.23
N VAL A 514 -15.97 -10.04 10.18
CA VAL A 514 -16.40 -11.40 9.79
C VAL A 514 -15.86 -12.47 10.75
N SER A 515 -14.58 -12.36 11.15
CA SER A 515 -13.90 -13.42 11.91
C SER A 515 -14.16 -13.34 13.42
N LEU A 516 -14.12 -12.15 14.03
CA LEU A 516 -14.26 -11.98 15.48
C LEU A 516 -15.67 -12.32 16.00
N PHE A 517 -16.70 -11.87 15.27
CA PHE A 517 -18.10 -11.94 15.71
C PHE A 517 -18.95 -12.89 14.86
N SER A 518 -18.29 -13.90 14.25
CA SER A 518 -18.94 -14.81 13.31
C SER A 518 -20.13 -15.56 13.94
N CYS A 519 -20.04 -15.93 15.22
CA CYS A 519 -21.13 -16.60 15.95
C CYS A 519 -22.36 -15.71 16.14
N VAL A 520 -22.20 -14.39 16.19
CA VAL A 520 -23.28 -13.45 16.55
C VAL A 520 -23.98 -12.91 15.30
N TYR A 521 -23.21 -12.67 14.23
CA TYR A 521 -23.74 -12.12 12.98
C TYR A 521 -23.19 -12.86 11.73
N PRO A 522 -23.70 -14.06 11.42
CA PRO A 522 -23.26 -14.87 10.27
C PRO A 522 -23.40 -14.18 8.90
N LEU A 523 -24.33 -13.22 8.78
CA LEU A 523 -24.52 -12.44 7.55
C LEU A 523 -23.40 -11.44 7.26
N ALA A 524 -22.48 -11.20 8.21
CA ALA A 524 -21.34 -10.30 7.99
C ALA A 524 -20.58 -10.66 6.70
N ALA A 525 -20.30 -11.95 6.49
CA ALA A 525 -19.57 -12.41 5.31
C ALA A 525 -20.28 -12.09 4.00
N VAL A 526 -21.62 -12.11 3.97
CA VAL A 526 -22.41 -11.76 2.77
C VAL A 526 -22.23 -10.28 2.43
N LEU A 527 -22.33 -9.41 3.44
CA LEU A 527 -22.15 -7.96 3.26
C LEU A 527 -20.73 -7.63 2.79
N VAL A 528 -19.73 -8.30 3.36
CA VAL A 528 -18.33 -8.11 2.95
C VAL A 528 -18.07 -8.60 1.52
N VAL A 529 -18.63 -9.74 1.11
CA VAL A 529 -18.49 -10.22 -0.28
C VAL A 529 -19.13 -9.23 -1.25
N LEU A 530 -20.32 -8.70 -0.93
CA LEU A 530 -20.98 -7.68 -1.76
C LEU A 530 -20.15 -6.40 -1.85
N ASN A 531 -19.57 -5.94 -0.73
CA ASN A 531 -18.68 -4.79 -0.71
C ASN A 531 -17.43 -5.04 -1.57
N ASN A 532 -16.75 -6.17 -1.38
CA ASN A 532 -15.51 -6.43 -2.12
C ASN A 532 -15.75 -6.55 -3.64
N ILE A 533 -16.93 -7.05 -4.06
CA ILE A 533 -17.31 -7.06 -5.49
C ILE A 533 -17.37 -5.63 -6.02
N THR A 534 -17.98 -4.68 -5.31
CA THR A 534 -17.97 -3.28 -5.73
C THR A 534 -16.56 -2.67 -5.62
N GLU A 535 -15.79 -3.09 -4.62
CA GLU A 535 -14.45 -2.57 -4.34
C GLU A 535 -13.46 -2.85 -5.47
N VAL A 536 -13.52 -4.05 -6.05
CA VAL A 536 -12.69 -4.39 -7.22
C VAL A 536 -12.86 -3.39 -8.37
N TYR A 537 -14.08 -2.87 -8.58
CA TYR A 537 -14.36 -1.92 -9.65
C TYR A 537 -14.12 -0.45 -9.23
N SER A 538 -14.42 -0.06 -7.99
CA SER A 538 -14.15 1.29 -7.47
C SER A 538 -12.66 1.57 -7.44
N ASP A 539 -11.84 0.66 -6.92
CA ASP A 539 -10.39 0.78 -6.85
C ASP A 539 -9.75 0.85 -8.23
N ALA A 540 -10.16 -0.03 -9.15
CA ALA A 540 -9.67 0.01 -10.52
C ALA A 540 -9.99 1.36 -11.18
N PHE A 541 -11.18 1.91 -10.94
CA PHE A 541 -11.57 3.23 -11.44
C PHE A 541 -10.74 4.36 -10.80
N LYS A 542 -10.53 4.33 -9.48
CA LYS A 542 -9.71 5.30 -8.73
C LYS A 542 -8.29 5.36 -9.32
N MET A 543 -7.67 4.21 -9.54
CA MET A 543 -6.33 4.10 -10.09
C MET A 543 -6.22 4.61 -11.53
N CYS A 544 -7.23 4.36 -12.37
CA CYS A 544 -7.20 4.79 -13.77
C CYS A 544 -7.55 6.27 -14.01
N HIS A 545 -8.31 6.90 -13.12
CA HIS A 545 -8.92 8.21 -13.45
C HIS A 545 -8.84 9.28 -12.35
N VAL A 546 -8.55 8.91 -11.11
CA VAL A 546 -8.55 9.84 -9.97
C VAL A 546 -7.13 10.20 -9.58
N PHE A 547 -6.27 9.20 -9.43
CA PHE A 547 -4.90 9.38 -8.98
C PHE A 547 -3.90 9.55 -10.12
N LYS A 548 -2.82 10.28 -9.84
CA LYS A 548 -1.57 10.19 -10.61
C LYS A 548 -1.10 8.75 -10.62
N ARG A 549 -0.37 8.37 -11.67
CA ARG A 549 0.31 7.07 -11.70
C ARG A 549 1.23 6.99 -10.47
N PRO A 550 1.07 5.98 -9.60
CA PRO A 550 2.05 5.73 -8.57
C PRO A 550 3.33 5.17 -9.18
N PHE A 551 4.47 5.39 -8.51
CA PHE A 551 5.67 4.64 -8.86
C PHE A 551 5.47 3.16 -8.55
N ALA A 552 6.00 2.29 -9.41
CA ALA A 552 6.01 0.87 -9.15
C ALA A 552 6.87 0.56 -7.93
N ASP A 553 6.35 -0.23 -7.01
CA ASP A 553 7.08 -0.70 -5.84
C ASP A 553 7.20 -2.23 -5.93
N PRO A 554 8.44 -2.76 -6.05
CA PRO A 554 8.66 -4.20 -6.09
C PRO A 554 8.25 -4.85 -4.78
N ALA A 555 7.32 -5.80 -4.83
CA ALA A 555 6.83 -6.52 -3.66
C ALA A 555 6.77 -8.03 -3.93
N ALA A 556 7.18 -8.82 -2.94
CA ALA A 556 7.13 -10.29 -2.99
C ALA A 556 5.97 -10.88 -2.18
N ASN A 557 5.38 -10.08 -1.29
CA ASN A 557 4.25 -10.45 -0.44
C ASN A 557 3.52 -9.18 0.03
N ILE A 558 2.42 -9.36 0.76
CA ILE A 558 1.63 -8.25 1.34
C ILE A 558 2.30 -7.61 2.58
N GLY A 559 3.54 -7.97 2.90
CA GLY A 559 4.30 -7.41 4.02
C GLY A 559 3.71 -7.75 5.39
N VAL A 560 3.73 -6.76 6.29
CA VAL A 560 3.22 -6.91 7.67
C VAL A 560 1.73 -7.24 7.75
N TRP A 561 0.96 -6.99 6.68
CA TRP A 561 -0.46 -7.35 6.63
C TRP A 561 -0.69 -8.84 6.84
N GLN A 562 0.19 -9.71 6.35
CA GLN A 562 0.06 -11.16 6.58
C GLN A 562 0.03 -11.47 8.09
N LEU A 563 0.99 -10.91 8.84
CA LEU A 563 1.06 -11.05 10.29
C LEU A 563 -0.19 -10.46 10.97
N ALA A 564 -0.70 -9.34 10.47
CA ALA A 564 -1.91 -8.73 11.02
C ALA A 564 -3.16 -9.61 10.83
N PHE A 565 -3.40 -10.12 9.62
CA PHE A 565 -4.50 -11.05 9.34
C PHE A 565 -4.38 -12.34 10.18
N GLU A 566 -3.18 -12.88 10.31
CA GLU A 566 -2.92 -14.05 11.16
C GLU A 566 -3.22 -13.74 12.64
N ALA A 567 -2.74 -12.61 13.16
CA ALA A 567 -3.02 -12.18 14.53
C ALA A 567 -4.53 -11.97 14.77
N MET A 568 -5.24 -11.32 13.85
CA MET A 568 -6.70 -11.19 13.89
C MET A 568 -7.37 -12.56 13.97
N SER A 569 -6.91 -13.52 13.15
CA SER A 569 -7.48 -14.87 13.15
C SER A 569 -7.18 -15.67 14.43
N VAL A 570 -6.12 -15.33 15.18
CA VAL A 570 -5.86 -15.88 16.53
C VAL A 570 -6.79 -15.23 17.56
N ILE A 571 -6.94 -13.90 17.53
CA ILE A 571 -7.87 -13.18 18.41
C ILE A 571 -9.31 -13.66 18.18
N ALA A 572 -9.67 -13.99 16.93
CA ALA A 572 -10.96 -14.55 16.57
C ALA A 572 -11.25 -15.89 17.26
N VAL A 573 -10.25 -16.77 17.43
CA VAL A 573 -10.45 -18.04 18.17
C VAL A 573 -10.86 -17.74 19.61
N VAL A 574 -10.13 -16.86 20.29
CA VAL A 574 -10.42 -16.46 21.67
C VAL A 574 -11.81 -15.81 21.77
N THR A 575 -12.12 -14.91 20.84
CA THR A 575 -13.38 -14.15 20.83
C THR A 575 -14.58 -15.07 20.63
N ASN A 576 -14.55 -15.95 19.62
CA ASN A 576 -15.66 -16.87 19.36
C ASN A 576 -15.82 -17.88 20.49
N CYS A 577 -14.73 -18.42 21.07
CA CYS A 577 -14.83 -19.34 22.21
C CYS A 577 -15.46 -18.66 23.43
N ALA A 578 -15.06 -17.43 23.73
CA ALA A 578 -15.65 -16.65 24.83
C ALA A 578 -17.14 -16.36 24.59
N LEU A 579 -17.52 -15.92 23.38
CA LEU A 579 -18.92 -15.67 23.02
C LEU A 579 -19.78 -16.94 23.15
N ILE A 580 -19.26 -18.08 22.70
CA ILE A 580 -19.92 -19.39 22.81
C ILE A 580 -20.13 -19.75 24.29
N GLY A 581 -19.08 -19.64 25.11
CA GLY A 581 -19.14 -19.97 26.55
C GLY A 581 -20.06 -19.07 27.36
N MET A 582 -20.31 -17.84 26.90
CA MET A 582 -21.23 -16.89 27.53
C MET A 582 -22.69 -17.08 27.11
N SER A 583 -22.97 -17.91 26.09
CA SER A 583 -24.34 -18.09 25.62
C SER A 583 -25.21 -18.82 26.66
N PRO A 584 -26.50 -18.44 26.80
CA PRO A 584 -27.42 -19.07 27.76
C PRO A 584 -27.48 -20.60 27.63
N GLN A 585 -27.35 -21.10 26.40
CA GLN A 585 -27.40 -22.52 26.08
C GLN A 585 -26.22 -23.29 26.66
N VAL A 586 -24.99 -22.75 26.64
CA VAL A 586 -23.82 -23.42 27.28
C VAL A 586 -23.90 -23.35 28.79
N ARG A 587 -24.31 -22.20 29.31
CA ARG A 587 -24.51 -22.04 30.76
C ARG A 587 -25.54 -23.04 31.29
N ALA A 588 -26.54 -23.41 30.50
CA ALA A 588 -27.52 -24.43 30.87
C ALA A 588 -26.93 -25.85 31.02
N TYR A 589 -25.83 -26.19 30.32
CA TYR A 589 -25.14 -27.47 30.50
C TYR A 589 -24.31 -27.53 31.80
N PHE A 590 -23.93 -26.38 32.36
CA PHE A 590 -23.13 -26.27 33.59
C PHE A 590 -23.84 -25.42 34.67
N PRO A 591 -25.04 -25.82 35.13
CA PRO A 591 -25.88 -24.98 36.00
C PRO A 591 -25.31 -24.77 37.41
N HIS A 592 -24.37 -25.61 37.85
CA HIS A 592 -23.87 -25.65 39.23
C HIS A 592 -22.40 -25.21 39.38
N SER A 593 -21.67 -25.01 38.28
CA SER A 593 -20.23 -24.70 38.34
C SER A 593 -19.77 -23.85 37.17
N GLU A 594 -19.64 -22.54 37.41
CA GLU A 594 -19.05 -21.61 36.45
C GLU A 594 -17.56 -21.90 36.20
N THR A 595 -16.86 -22.42 37.20
CA THR A 595 -15.44 -22.80 37.06
C THR A 595 -15.25 -23.93 36.06
N GLN A 596 -16.13 -24.93 36.05
CA GLN A 596 -16.10 -26.00 35.05
C GLN A 596 -16.40 -25.47 33.64
N LEU A 597 -17.37 -24.56 33.50
CA LEU A 597 -17.68 -23.91 32.23
C LEU A 597 -16.45 -23.18 31.65
N ILE A 598 -15.77 -22.39 32.48
CA ILE A 598 -14.57 -21.64 32.05
C ILE A 598 -13.46 -22.62 31.66
N LEU A 599 -13.19 -23.65 32.46
CA LEU A 599 -12.15 -24.64 32.16
C LEU A 599 -12.42 -25.39 30.86
N TRP A 600 -13.67 -25.80 30.59
CA TRP A 600 -14.05 -26.42 29.32
C TRP A 600 -13.93 -25.46 28.14
N THR A 601 -14.34 -24.21 28.31
CA THR A 601 -14.21 -23.18 27.27
C THR A 601 -12.74 -22.94 26.91
N VAL A 602 -11.86 -22.80 27.90
CA VAL A 602 -10.41 -22.64 27.72
C VAL A 602 -9.78 -23.89 27.11
N ALA A 603 -10.22 -25.10 27.50
CA ALA A 603 -9.73 -26.34 26.91
C ALA A 603 -10.08 -26.46 25.40
N VAL A 604 -11.30 -26.09 25.02
CA VAL A 604 -11.72 -26.04 23.60
C VAL A 604 -10.92 -24.99 22.84
N GLU A 605 -10.74 -23.81 23.43
CA GLU A 605 -9.94 -22.72 22.87
C GLU A 605 -8.49 -23.17 22.59
N HIS A 606 -7.82 -23.79 23.56
CA HIS A 606 -6.47 -24.33 23.37
C HIS A 606 -6.43 -25.45 22.33
N GLY A 607 -7.46 -26.29 22.26
CA GLY A 607 -7.61 -27.32 21.22
C GLY A 607 -7.71 -26.72 19.81
N LEU A 608 -8.50 -25.65 19.64
CA LEU A 608 -8.65 -24.94 18.37
C LEU A 608 -7.38 -24.16 17.99
N LEU A 609 -6.71 -23.52 18.95
CA LEU A 609 -5.41 -22.89 18.72
C LEU A 609 -4.34 -23.91 18.31
N ALA A 610 -4.29 -25.07 18.98
CA ALA A 610 -3.39 -26.15 18.61
C ALA A 610 -3.68 -26.65 17.18
N LEU A 611 -4.96 -26.89 16.84
CA LEU A 611 -5.36 -27.28 15.49
C LEU A 611 -4.94 -26.22 14.45
N LYS A 612 -5.14 -24.93 14.76
CA LYS A 612 -4.71 -23.81 13.91
C LYS A 612 -3.21 -23.84 13.64
N PHE A 613 -2.39 -23.92 14.69
CA PHE A 613 -0.92 -23.96 14.53
C PHE A 613 -0.46 -25.23 13.80
N ILE A 614 -1.13 -26.37 14.01
CA ILE A 614 -0.88 -27.60 13.25
C ILE A 614 -1.18 -27.38 11.76
N LEU A 615 -2.32 -26.76 11.42
CA LEU A 615 -2.66 -26.47 10.02
C LEU A 615 -1.66 -25.53 9.35
N THR A 616 -1.24 -24.48 10.04
CA THR A 616 -0.18 -23.56 9.57
C THR A 616 1.15 -24.30 9.35
N PHE A 617 1.49 -25.28 10.20
CA PHE A 617 2.68 -26.09 10.00
C PHE A 617 2.56 -27.11 8.85
N LEU A 618 1.37 -27.69 8.67
CA LEU A 618 1.12 -28.72 7.66
C LEU A 618 1.04 -28.17 6.23
N ILE A 619 0.57 -26.93 6.07
CA ILE A 619 0.43 -26.29 4.76
C ILE A 619 1.70 -25.48 4.48
N PRO A 620 2.61 -25.94 3.59
CA PRO A 620 3.83 -25.19 3.33
C PRO A 620 3.51 -23.88 2.59
N ASP A 621 4.15 -22.79 3.03
CA ASP A 621 4.00 -21.43 2.50
C ASP A 621 4.33 -21.32 1.01
N VAL A 622 5.32 -22.07 0.53
CA VAL A 622 5.78 -22.05 -0.87
C VAL A 622 5.41 -23.37 -1.55
N PRO A 623 4.77 -23.37 -2.73
CA PRO A 623 4.46 -24.60 -3.45
C PRO A 623 5.71 -25.40 -3.85
N LYS A 624 5.60 -26.74 -3.85
CA LYS A 624 6.73 -27.65 -4.12
C LYS A 624 7.47 -27.36 -5.42
N HIS A 625 6.75 -27.04 -6.51
CA HIS A 625 7.39 -26.73 -7.79
C HIS A 625 8.22 -25.43 -7.76
N ILE A 626 7.81 -24.43 -6.97
CA ILE A 626 8.57 -23.20 -6.76
C ILE A 626 9.78 -23.48 -5.85
N GLN A 627 9.61 -24.28 -4.79
CA GLN A 627 10.72 -24.69 -3.92
C GLN A 627 11.84 -25.36 -4.72
N ILE A 628 11.50 -26.28 -5.63
CA ILE A 628 12.48 -26.94 -6.51
C ILE A 628 13.20 -25.92 -7.40
N LYS A 629 12.48 -24.95 -7.97
CA LYS A 629 13.09 -23.90 -8.81
C LYS A 629 14.04 -23.00 -8.01
N LEU A 630 13.66 -22.60 -6.79
CA LEU A 630 14.52 -21.81 -5.90
C LEU A 630 15.77 -22.59 -5.48
N ALA A 631 15.61 -23.85 -5.08
CA ALA A 631 16.72 -24.73 -4.72
C ALA A 631 17.70 -24.93 -5.88
N ARG A 632 17.19 -25.03 -7.11
CA ARG A 632 18.02 -25.12 -8.32
C ARG A 632 18.85 -23.84 -8.54
N ILE A 633 18.24 -22.66 -8.39
CA ILE A 633 18.94 -21.38 -8.52
C ILE A 633 20.04 -21.26 -7.47
N GLU A 634 19.78 -21.67 -6.23
CA GLU A 634 20.76 -21.67 -5.15
C GLU A 634 21.92 -22.64 -5.43
N PHE A 635 21.60 -23.86 -5.88
CA PHE A 635 22.62 -24.86 -6.25
C PHE A 635 23.55 -24.34 -7.35
N GLU A 636 22.99 -23.75 -8.42
CA GLU A 636 23.78 -23.20 -9.53
C GLU A 636 24.62 -21.99 -9.09
N SER A 637 24.12 -21.16 -8.16
CA SER A 637 24.91 -20.08 -7.55
C SER A 637 26.12 -20.60 -6.78
N LEU A 638 25.94 -21.68 -6.01
CA LEU A 638 27.04 -22.34 -5.29
C LEU A 638 28.05 -22.99 -6.26
N GLU A 639 27.58 -23.59 -7.35
CA GLU A 639 28.46 -24.18 -8.37
C GLU A 639 29.29 -23.10 -9.08
N ALA A 640 28.67 -21.97 -9.42
CA ALA A 640 29.37 -20.82 -10.00
C ALA A 640 30.44 -20.28 -9.06
N LEU A 641 30.14 -20.18 -7.75
CA LEU A 641 31.11 -19.79 -6.74
C LEU A 641 32.29 -20.77 -6.65
N LYS A 642 32.02 -22.08 -6.64
CA LYS A 642 33.07 -23.12 -6.63
C LYS A 642 33.99 -23.01 -7.85
N LYS A 643 33.42 -22.82 -9.04
CA LYS A 643 34.20 -22.63 -10.28
C LYS A 643 35.08 -21.37 -10.20
N LYS A 644 34.53 -20.26 -9.70
CA LYS A 644 35.29 -19.01 -9.52
C LYS A 644 36.44 -19.17 -8.53
N VAL A 645 36.22 -19.84 -7.41
CA VAL A 645 37.27 -20.12 -6.41
C VAL A 645 38.34 -21.05 -7.00
N CYS A 646 37.95 -22.10 -7.72
CA CYS A 646 38.90 -23.01 -8.38
C CYS A 646 39.77 -22.27 -9.41
N LEU A 647 39.17 -21.41 -10.24
CA LEU A 647 39.90 -20.56 -11.18
C LEU A 647 40.88 -19.61 -10.48
N PHE A 648 40.51 -19.05 -9.34
CA PHE A 648 41.37 -18.15 -8.56
C PHE A 648 42.50 -18.87 -7.82
N VAL A 649 42.34 -20.16 -7.51
CA VAL A 649 43.40 -20.98 -6.90
C VAL A 649 44.37 -21.54 -7.95
N LEU A 650 43.90 -21.74 -9.19
CA LEU A 650 44.69 -22.28 -10.29
C LEU A 650 45.41 -21.23 -11.15
N GLY A 651 44.98 -19.96 -11.10
CA GLY A 651 45.63 -18.81 -11.74
C GLY A 651 46.36 -17.96 -10.73
#